data_AF-A0A8J6DBE0-F1
#
_entry.id   AF-A0A8J6DBE0-F1
#
_cell.length_a   1.000
_cell.length_b   1.000
_cell.length_c   1.000
_cell.angle_alpha   90.00
_cell.angle_beta   90.00
_cell.angle_gamma   90.00
#
_symmetry.space_group_name_H-M   'P 1'
#
loop_
_entity.id
_entity.type
_entity.pdbx_description
1 polymer ?
#
loop_
_entity_poly.entity_id
_entity_poly.type
_entity_poly.pdbx_seq_one_letter_code
_entity_poly.pdbx_strand_id
1 'polypeptide(L)'
;MWDSPVMPPSTDQRLRSRTEHGNATAEAALGWSGSSDPYCIVKVDDEVVARTATVWRSLSPFWGEEYTVHLELDFHHLTFYVLDQDTVGHDDVIGKISLSREAITADPRGIDSWINLSRVDPDAEVQGEICLAVQMLEDGRGRCLRCHVLQARDLAPRDLSGTSDPFARVFWGSQSLDTSTIKKTRFPHWDEVLELREVPGAPAPLRVELWDWDMVGKNDFLGMVEFPPQVLQQNPPSGWFRLLPFPRAEEDSRGNLGALRLKVRLSEDRVLPSQHYQPLRALLVESVLGPAEGPGPPLLPPVLTQEDAVSPLAVLEELTLGDCRQDLATKLVKLFLGQGLTRPFLDYLTRREVARTTDPNTLFRSNSLASKSMEQFMKLVGMPYLHEVLKPVINRVFEEKKYMELDPCKMDLGRSRRISFKGAPSEEHVRETSLGLLTGYLGPIVDAIVDSVERCPPTMRLIFKQLHQRVEERFPRAEHKDVKYLAISGFLFLRFFAPAILTPKLFDLREQHADPQTSRSLLLLAKAVQTIGNLGQQLGQGKELWMAPLHPFLLQSISRVRDFLDQLVDLDGEEEAGGPARVLVPPSVAVREGYLLKREEPAALATRFAFKKRYFWLSGETLTYSKSPECQTRCLIPVANIRAVERVDEGAFQLPHVMQVVTRDVAGVQHTTYLQCKNVNELNQWLSALRKASAPNPDKLAACHPGAFRGARWTCCLQAERLAAGCSRTHSAVTLGDWSDPLDPDAETQMVYRQLLLGRDQLRMKFLEDLSLDTTLEADPGQDSRAMEGACPEVLARQREAAARLLEVLEDLDRAHEEFQKQELKKAAAPGPLRH
;
A
#
# COMPACT_ATOMS: atom_id res chain seq x y z
N MET A 1 -18.90 -9.69 26.33
CA MET A 1 -19.78 -8.55 26.63
C MET A 1 -18.89 -7.40 27.14
N TRP A 2 -18.23 -6.69 26.22
CA TRP A 2 -17.47 -5.45 26.48
C TRP A 2 -17.60 -4.62 25.20
N ASP A 3 -18.13 -3.42 25.33
CA ASP A 3 -18.35 -2.47 24.25
C ASP A 3 -17.00 -2.03 23.68
N SER A 4 -16.64 -2.53 22.50
CA SER A 4 -15.70 -1.81 21.62
C SER A 4 -16.26 -0.40 21.42
N PRO A 5 -15.44 0.66 21.43
CA PRO A 5 -15.92 1.99 21.09
C PRO A 5 -16.62 1.88 19.73
N VAL A 6 -17.91 2.22 19.71
CA VAL A 6 -18.72 2.19 18.48
C VAL A 6 -18.06 3.18 17.54
N MET A 7 -17.25 2.66 16.61
CA MET A 7 -16.69 3.47 15.55
C MET A 7 -17.87 4.00 14.74
N PRO A 8 -17.98 5.33 14.53
CA PRO A 8 -19.00 5.86 13.65
C PRO A 8 -18.81 5.25 12.26
N PRO A 9 -19.90 5.08 11.49
CA PRO A 9 -19.79 4.57 10.14
C PRO A 9 -18.81 5.43 9.33
N SER A 10 -17.86 4.78 8.67
CA SER A 10 -16.89 5.44 7.81
C SER A 10 -17.15 5.03 6.36
N THR A 11 -16.99 6.01 5.47
CA THR A 11 -16.90 5.75 4.04
C THR A 11 -15.50 6.12 3.61
N ASP A 12 -14.70 5.12 3.28
CA ASP A 12 -13.33 5.30 2.83
C ASP A 12 -13.20 4.77 1.40
N GLN A 13 -12.43 5.46 0.58
CA GLN A 13 -11.99 4.91 -0.69
C GLN A 13 -10.62 4.30 -0.53
N ARG A 14 -10.43 3.12 -1.12
CA ARG A 14 -9.15 2.45 -1.15
C ARG A 14 -8.73 2.28 -2.59
N LEU A 15 -7.63 2.93 -2.94
CA LEU A 15 -7.00 2.80 -4.23
C LEU A 15 -5.79 1.89 -4.08
N ARG A 16 -5.79 0.78 -4.81
CA ARG A 16 -4.64 -0.12 -4.91
C ARG A 16 -4.02 0.05 -6.28
N SER A 17 -2.74 0.42 -6.32
CA SER A 17 -1.97 0.50 -7.55
C SER A 17 -0.71 -0.35 -7.43
N ARG A 18 -0.38 -1.04 -8.52
CA ARG A 18 0.84 -1.81 -8.64
C ARG A 18 1.54 -1.44 -9.95
N THR A 19 2.81 -1.12 -9.82
CA THR A 19 3.69 -0.77 -10.92
C THR A 19 4.63 -1.95 -11.17
N GLU A 20 4.32 -2.75 -12.20
CA GLU A 20 5.05 -4.01 -12.41
C GLU A 20 6.24 -3.82 -13.35
N HIS A 21 5.97 -3.45 -14.60
CA HIS A 21 6.97 -3.41 -15.66
C HIS A 21 6.92 -2.06 -16.37
N GLY A 22 8.06 -1.41 -16.54
CA GLY A 22 8.21 -0.25 -17.42
C GLY A 22 9.12 -0.59 -18.59
N ASN A 23 8.82 -0.06 -19.77
CA ASN A 23 9.79 0.09 -20.84
C ASN A 23 9.87 1.59 -21.13
N ALA A 24 10.92 2.25 -20.63
CA ALA A 24 11.14 3.67 -20.85
C ALA A 24 12.13 3.80 -22.00
N THR A 25 11.63 4.02 -23.21
CA THR A 25 12.47 4.27 -24.39
C THR A 25 12.63 5.77 -24.59
N ALA A 26 13.26 6.45 -23.62
CA ALA A 26 13.63 7.84 -23.83
C ALA A 26 15.05 7.90 -24.37
N GLU A 27 15.20 8.00 -25.70
CA GLU A 27 16.44 8.48 -26.33
C GLU A 27 16.87 9.85 -25.77
N ALA A 28 15.91 10.63 -25.22
CA ALA A 28 16.13 11.92 -24.60
C ALA A 28 16.76 11.88 -23.19
N ALA A 29 16.65 10.75 -22.46
CA ALA A 29 17.19 10.59 -21.09
C ALA A 29 18.49 9.76 -21.06
N LEU A 30 19.08 9.45 -22.22
CA LEU A 30 20.35 8.75 -22.27
C LEU A 30 21.46 9.71 -21.80
N GLY A 31 21.88 9.57 -20.53
CA GLY A 31 23.13 10.16 -20.07
C GLY A 31 24.32 9.69 -20.92
N TRP A 32 25.51 10.30 -20.72
CA TRP A 32 26.74 10.03 -21.49
C TRP A 32 27.14 8.54 -21.64
N SER A 33 26.55 7.66 -20.82
CA SER A 33 26.80 6.21 -20.77
C SER A 33 25.82 5.35 -21.56
N GLY A 34 24.72 5.91 -22.10
CA GLY A 34 23.71 5.17 -22.85
C GLY A 34 22.74 4.34 -21.99
N SER A 35 22.55 4.70 -20.71
CA SER A 35 21.58 4.09 -19.80
C SER A 35 20.86 5.15 -18.96
N SER A 36 19.63 4.87 -18.54
CA SER A 36 18.80 5.69 -17.63
C SER A 36 18.70 5.02 -16.25
N ASP A 37 18.43 5.80 -15.21
CA ASP A 37 18.20 5.39 -13.82
C ASP A 37 16.73 5.63 -13.41
N PRO A 38 15.75 4.96 -14.04
CA PRO A 38 14.34 5.32 -13.91
C PRO A 38 13.74 5.00 -12.53
N TYR A 39 12.85 5.88 -12.09
CA TYR A 39 11.93 5.65 -10.98
C TYR A 39 10.55 6.26 -11.30
N CYS A 40 9.54 5.88 -10.53
CA CYS A 40 8.18 6.33 -10.71
C CYS A 40 7.66 7.07 -9.47
N ILE A 41 7.02 8.22 -9.66
CA ILE A 41 6.26 8.94 -8.63
C ILE A 41 4.78 8.73 -8.89
N VAL A 42 4.04 8.31 -7.87
CA VAL A 42 2.58 8.19 -7.89
C VAL A 42 1.98 9.39 -7.16
N LYS A 43 1.10 10.13 -7.84
CA LYS A 43 0.36 11.26 -7.30
C LYS A 43 -1.16 11.01 -7.32
N VAL A 44 -1.86 11.47 -6.30
CA VAL A 44 -3.33 11.58 -6.29
C VAL A 44 -3.67 13.04 -6.12
N ASP A 45 -4.36 13.64 -7.10
CA ASP A 45 -4.73 15.07 -7.09
C ASP A 45 -3.61 16.00 -6.60
N ASP A 46 -2.43 15.84 -7.21
CA ASP A 46 -1.22 16.64 -6.95
C ASP A 46 -0.38 16.24 -5.73
N GLU A 47 -0.93 15.42 -4.83
CA GLU A 47 -0.21 14.91 -3.66
C GLU A 47 0.61 13.66 -4.02
N VAL A 48 1.93 13.71 -3.81
CA VAL A 48 2.81 12.54 -4.01
C VAL A 48 2.53 11.48 -2.95
N VAL A 49 1.86 10.39 -3.30
CA VAL A 49 1.50 9.32 -2.35
C VAL A 49 2.58 8.24 -2.25
N ALA A 50 3.34 8.00 -3.32
CA ALA A 50 4.41 7.01 -3.33
C ALA A 50 5.51 7.36 -4.34
N ARG A 51 6.71 6.81 -4.11
CA ARG A 51 7.82 6.82 -5.06
C ARG A 51 8.42 5.42 -5.13
N THR A 52 8.60 4.85 -6.32
CA THR A 52 9.30 3.57 -6.45
C THR A 52 10.80 3.74 -6.20
N ALA A 53 11.49 2.64 -5.93
CA ALA A 53 12.95 2.62 -5.91
C ALA A 53 13.50 2.85 -7.33
N THR A 54 14.64 3.53 -7.37
CA THR A 54 15.38 3.78 -8.59
C THR A 54 15.99 2.49 -9.10
N VAL A 55 15.76 2.17 -10.37
CA VAL A 55 16.38 1.03 -11.03
C VAL A 55 17.57 1.56 -11.82
N TRP A 56 18.76 1.37 -11.27
CA TRP A 56 19.99 1.88 -11.87
C TRP A 56 20.32 1.19 -13.20
N ARG A 57 20.63 1.99 -14.23
CA ARG A 57 21.14 1.61 -15.54
C ARG A 57 20.23 0.63 -16.28
N SER A 58 18.95 0.96 -16.37
CA SER A 58 17.95 0.14 -17.05
C SER A 58 17.01 0.98 -17.91
N LEU A 59 16.77 0.52 -19.14
CA LEU A 59 15.71 1.05 -20.02
C LEU A 59 14.41 0.24 -19.91
N SER A 60 14.44 -0.89 -19.20
CA SER A 60 13.28 -1.75 -18.95
C SER A 60 13.17 -2.06 -17.46
N PRO A 61 12.86 -1.06 -16.63
CA PRO A 61 12.78 -1.23 -15.18
C PRO A 61 11.64 -2.18 -14.77
N PHE A 62 11.93 -3.04 -13.80
CA PHE A 62 10.93 -3.80 -13.05
C PHE A 62 10.94 -3.32 -11.61
N TRP A 63 9.84 -2.72 -11.18
CA TRP A 63 9.66 -2.29 -9.78
C TRP A 63 8.92 -3.38 -9.00
N GLY A 64 7.79 -3.86 -9.52
CA GLY A 64 6.94 -4.84 -8.83
C GLY A 64 6.32 -4.33 -7.52
N GLU A 65 6.47 -3.03 -7.24
CA GLU A 65 6.00 -2.36 -6.02
C GLU A 65 4.50 -2.14 -6.07
N GLU A 66 3.87 -2.32 -4.91
CA GLU A 66 2.43 -2.24 -4.72
C GLU A 66 2.12 -1.29 -3.59
N TYR A 67 1.19 -0.36 -3.84
CA TYR A 67 0.75 0.63 -2.87
C TYR A 67 -0.76 0.53 -2.71
N THR A 68 -1.20 0.49 -1.45
CA THR A 68 -2.60 0.68 -1.09
C THR A 68 -2.71 2.05 -0.45
N VAL A 69 -3.59 2.90 -0.96
CA VAL A 69 -3.81 4.26 -0.48
C VAL A 69 -5.26 4.40 -0.07
N HIS A 70 -5.52 4.88 1.14
CA HIS A 70 -6.83 5.32 1.58
C HIS A 70 -7.03 6.78 1.19
N LEU A 71 -8.16 7.10 0.56
CA LEU A 71 -8.46 8.37 -0.10
C LEU A 71 -9.81 8.94 0.34
N GLU A 72 -9.95 10.25 0.18
CA GLU A 72 -11.24 10.94 0.31
C GLU A 72 -12.15 10.64 -0.89
N LEU A 73 -13.46 10.77 -0.68
CA LEU A 73 -14.53 10.37 -1.60
C LEU A 73 -14.57 11.16 -2.92
N ASP A 74 -13.77 12.20 -3.08
CA ASP A 74 -13.83 13.20 -4.15
C ASP A 74 -12.53 13.33 -4.95
N PHE A 75 -11.61 12.35 -4.86
CA PHE A 75 -10.41 12.39 -5.70
C PHE A 75 -10.76 12.32 -7.20
N HIS A 76 -9.95 12.96 -8.04
CA HIS A 76 -10.21 13.10 -9.49
C HIS A 76 -9.20 12.35 -10.36
N HIS A 77 -7.90 12.50 -10.08
CA HIS A 77 -6.84 11.95 -10.93
C HIS A 77 -5.80 11.16 -10.15
N LEU A 78 -5.41 10.02 -10.71
CA LEU A 78 -4.23 9.24 -10.32
C LEU A 78 -3.17 9.37 -11.42
N THR A 79 -2.04 9.96 -11.07
CA THR A 79 -0.97 10.25 -12.04
C THR A 79 0.32 9.53 -11.69
N PHE A 80 0.93 8.89 -12.68
CA PHE A 80 2.23 8.23 -12.60
C PHE A 80 3.23 9.03 -13.41
N TYR A 81 4.25 9.58 -12.76
CA TYR A 81 5.40 10.20 -13.43
C TYR A 81 6.52 9.19 -13.48
N VAL A 82 7.18 9.07 -14.62
CA VAL A 82 8.44 8.35 -14.75
C VAL A 82 9.54 9.38 -14.90
N LEU A 83 10.56 9.30 -14.05
CA LEU A 83 11.69 10.22 -14.02
C LEU A 83 12.99 9.44 -14.10
N ASP A 84 14.03 10.08 -14.61
CA ASP A 84 15.41 9.61 -14.54
C ASP A 84 16.10 10.23 -13.32
N GLN A 85 16.74 9.41 -12.48
CA GLN A 85 17.45 9.95 -11.33
C GLN A 85 18.85 10.44 -11.71
N ASP A 86 19.08 11.75 -11.58
CA ASP A 86 20.35 12.36 -11.89
C ASP A 86 21.24 12.53 -10.66
N THR A 87 22.54 12.33 -10.84
CA THR A 87 23.52 12.52 -9.76
C THR A 87 23.74 14.01 -9.44
N VAL A 88 23.47 14.89 -10.41
CA VAL A 88 23.64 16.34 -10.32
C VAL A 88 22.53 17.02 -11.10
N GLY A 89 21.70 17.83 -10.43
CA GLY A 89 20.61 18.56 -11.07
C GLY A 89 19.23 18.12 -10.56
N HIS A 90 18.19 18.55 -11.27
CA HIS A 90 16.84 18.04 -11.09
C HIS A 90 16.64 16.82 -11.98
N ASP A 91 15.95 15.81 -11.46
CA ASP A 91 15.65 14.56 -12.18
C ASP A 91 14.80 14.84 -13.44
N ASP A 92 15.26 14.36 -14.60
CA ASP A 92 14.58 14.56 -15.88
C ASP A 92 13.25 13.77 -15.95
N VAL A 93 12.17 14.44 -16.35
CA VAL A 93 10.86 13.79 -16.51
C VAL A 93 10.81 13.07 -17.86
N ILE A 94 10.71 11.74 -17.81
CA ILE A 94 10.59 10.88 -18.99
C ILE A 94 9.19 10.97 -19.60
N GLY A 95 8.16 10.96 -18.75
CA GLY A 95 6.77 11.07 -19.17
C GLY A 95 5.78 10.83 -18.01
N LYS A 96 4.49 10.96 -18.30
CA LYS A 96 3.41 10.70 -17.34
C LYS A 96 2.29 9.83 -17.89
N ILE A 97 1.53 9.22 -17.00
CA ILE A 97 0.23 8.61 -17.27
C ILE A 97 -0.74 9.22 -16.27
N SER A 98 -1.85 9.80 -16.75
CA SER A 98 -2.90 10.35 -15.90
C SER A 98 -4.18 9.54 -16.11
N LEU A 99 -4.70 8.95 -15.04
CA LEU A 99 -5.95 8.19 -15.05
C LEU A 99 -7.00 8.97 -14.27
N SER A 100 -8.12 9.31 -14.93
CA SER A 100 -9.26 9.87 -14.21
C SER A 100 -9.94 8.79 -13.38
N ARG A 101 -10.64 9.20 -12.32
CA ARG A 101 -11.46 8.30 -11.53
C ARG A 101 -12.47 7.55 -12.37
N GLU A 102 -13.14 8.23 -13.31
CA GLU A 102 -14.13 7.63 -14.21
C GLU A 102 -13.50 6.50 -15.02
N ALA A 103 -12.30 6.73 -15.56
CA ALA A 103 -11.55 5.72 -16.32
C ALA A 103 -11.18 4.51 -15.45
N ILE A 104 -10.81 4.71 -14.19
CA ILE A 104 -10.50 3.62 -13.25
C ILE A 104 -11.76 2.82 -12.90
N THR A 105 -12.90 3.49 -12.74
CA THR A 105 -14.18 2.85 -12.37
C THR A 105 -14.94 2.24 -13.54
N ALA A 106 -14.49 2.45 -14.78
CA ALA A 106 -15.17 1.97 -15.98
C ALA A 106 -15.24 0.42 -16.05
N ASP A 107 -14.21 -0.28 -15.57
CA ASP A 107 -14.23 -1.74 -15.37
C ASP A 107 -14.19 -2.04 -13.86
N PRO A 108 -15.18 -2.77 -13.30
CA PRO A 108 -15.17 -3.19 -11.89
C PRO A 108 -13.93 -3.98 -11.45
N ARG A 109 -13.21 -4.62 -12.38
CA ARG A 109 -11.95 -5.34 -12.12
C ARG A 109 -10.73 -4.41 -12.07
N GLY A 110 -10.92 -3.13 -12.39
CA GLY A 110 -9.89 -2.13 -12.55
C GLY A 110 -9.12 -2.27 -13.85
N ILE A 111 -7.96 -1.62 -13.91
CA ILE A 111 -7.05 -1.59 -15.05
C ILE A 111 -5.93 -2.61 -14.83
N ASP A 112 -5.61 -3.43 -15.83
CA ASP A 112 -4.42 -4.31 -15.87
C ASP A 112 -3.92 -4.36 -17.32
N SER A 113 -3.12 -3.36 -17.71
CA SER A 113 -2.65 -3.23 -19.09
C SER A 113 -1.38 -2.41 -19.20
N TRP A 114 -0.73 -2.48 -20.36
CA TRP A 114 0.29 -1.52 -20.78
C TRP A 114 -0.37 -0.20 -21.16
N ILE A 115 0.14 0.91 -20.63
CA ILE A 115 -0.32 2.27 -20.92
C ILE A 115 0.87 3.10 -21.37
N ASN A 116 0.71 3.83 -22.48
CA ASN A 116 1.78 4.65 -23.05
C ASN A 116 2.01 5.91 -22.22
N LEU A 117 3.27 6.30 -22.09
CA LEU A 117 3.64 7.56 -21.45
C LEU A 117 3.30 8.74 -22.38
N SER A 118 2.74 9.80 -21.82
CA SER A 118 2.54 11.09 -22.48
C SER A 118 3.64 12.08 -22.07
N ARG A 119 3.97 13.03 -22.95
CA ARG A 119 4.85 14.15 -22.58
C ARG A 119 4.23 14.95 -21.44
N VAL A 120 5.09 15.51 -20.59
CA VAL A 120 4.67 16.44 -19.54
C VAL A 120 4.80 17.85 -20.07
N ASP A 121 3.66 18.52 -20.24
CA ASP A 121 3.60 19.97 -20.50
C ASP A 121 3.52 20.70 -19.15
N PRO A 122 4.55 21.47 -18.75
CA PRO A 122 4.55 22.24 -17.51
C PRO A 122 3.36 23.20 -17.38
N ASP A 123 2.85 23.73 -18.50
CA ASP A 123 1.70 24.64 -18.52
C ASP A 123 0.37 23.91 -18.29
N ALA A 124 0.35 22.59 -18.46
CA ALA A 124 -0.81 21.75 -18.16
C ALA A 124 -0.79 21.18 -16.73
N GLU A 125 0.30 21.39 -15.98
CA GLU A 125 0.45 20.95 -14.58
C GLU A 125 -0.09 22.02 -13.63
N VAL A 126 -1.41 22.14 -13.58
CA VAL A 126 -2.12 23.10 -12.72
C VAL A 126 -2.43 22.46 -11.36
N GLN A 127 -2.16 23.20 -10.29
CA GLN A 127 -2.42 22.79 -8.91
C GLN A 127 -3.11 23.92 -8.14
N GLY A 128 -4.02 23.57 -7.24
CA GLY A 128 -4.57 24.48 -6.23
C GLY A 128 -6.02 24.89 -6.49
N GLU A 129 -6.52 25.76 -5.61
CA GLU A 129 -7.89 26.27 -5.63
C GLU A 129 -7.90 27.78 -5.48
N ILE A 130 -8.90 28.44 -6.08
CA ILE A 130 -9.17 29.87 -5.92
C ILE A 130 -10.54 30.09 -5.26
N CYS A 131 -10.61 31.03 -4.32
CA CYS A 131 -11.82 31.46 -3.66
C CYS A 131 -12.35 32.74 -4.33
N LEU A 132 -13.56 32.67 -4.89
CA LEU A 132 -14.20 33.77 -5.60
C LEU A 132 -15.59 34.05 -5.02
N ALA A 133 -16.04 35.30 -5.11
CA ALA A 133 -17.45 35.66 -4.97
C ALA A 133 -17.87 36.56 -6.12
N VAL A 134 -18.73 36.03 -7.00
CA VAL A 134 -19.18 36.73 -8.20
C VAL A 134 -20.61 37.21 -8.01
N GLN A 135 -20.88 38.44 -8.43
CA GLN A 135 -22.20 39.06 -8.40
C GLN A 135 -22.50 39.73 -9.74
N MET A 136 -23.72 39.53 -10.23
CA MET A 136 -24.26 40.28 -11.36
C MET A 136 -25.12 41.42 -10.82
N LEU A 137 -24.76 42.65 -11.14
CA LEU A 137 -25.47 43.86 -10.73
C LEU A 137 -26.05 44.56 -11.96
N GLU A 138 -27.22 45.18 -11.81
CA GLU A 138 -27.83 46.04 -12.82
C GLU A 138 -27.88 47.47 -12.28
N ASP A 139 -27.28 48.42 -13.00
CA ASP A 139 -27.39 49.85 -12.69
C ASP A 139 -27.92 50.65 -13.89
N GLY A 140 -28.16 51.95 -13.70
CA GLY A 140 -28.65 52.84 -14.77
C GLY A 140 -27.70 52.98 -15.98
N ARG A 141 -26.52 52.35 -15.94
CA ARG A 141 -25.51 52.31 -17.00
C ARG A 141 -25.33 50.89 -17.60
N GLY A 142 -26.15 49.91 -17.19
CA GLY A 142 -26.17 48.54 -17.74
C GLY A 142 -25.83 47.46 -16.71
N ARG A 143 -25.56 46.24 -17.18
CA ARG A 143 -25.09 45.13 -16.34
C ARG A 143 -23.61 45.27 -15.99
N CYS A 144 -23.28 44.98 -14.74
CA CYS A 144 -21.95 45.00 -14.18
C CYS A 144 -21.65 43.64 -13.54
N LEU A 145 -20.54 43.02 -13.91
CA LEU A 145 -20.01 41.83 -13.27
C LEU A 145 -19.01 42.27 -12.21
N ARG A 146 -19.31 41.95 -10.96
CA ARG A 146 -18.42 42.17 -9.82
C ARG A 146 -17.80 40.84 -9.43
N CYS A 147 -16.51 40.69 -9.63
CA CYS A 147 -15.74 39.51 -9.24
C CYS A 147 -14.84 39.87 -8.05
N HIS A 148 -15.19 39.37 -6.87
CA HIS A 148 -14.36 39.46 -5.67
C HIS A 148 -13.38 38.30 -5.67
N VAL A 149 -12.10 38.61 -5.90
CA VAL A 149 -10.99 37.66 -5.84
C VAL A 149 -10.42 37.68 -4.43
N LEU A 150 -10.79 36.67 -3.63
CA LEU A 150 -10.49 36.65 -2.20
C LEU A 150 -9.06 36.14 -1.97
N GLN A 151 -8.82 34.87 -2.31
CA GLN A 151 -7.57 34.18 -1.99
C GLN A 151 -7.41 32.92 -2.87
N ALA A 152 -6.20 32.38 -2.93
CA ALA A 152 -5.93 31.05 -3.48
C ALA A 152 -5.06 30.24 -2.51
N ARG A 153 -5.06 28.92 -2.67
CA ARG A 153 -4.23 28.02 -1.86
C ARG A 153 -3.65 26.88 -2.68
N ASP A 154 -2.54 26.35 -2.16
CA ASP A 154 -1.84 25.18 -2.67
C ASP A 154 -1.44 25.34 -4.16
N LEU A 155 -1.10 26.56 -4.59
CA LEU A 155 -0.68 26.84 -5.97
C LEU A 155 0.60 26.08 -6.35
N ALA A 156 0.79 25.79 -7.64
CA ALA A 156 2.00 25.12 -8.13
C ALA A 156 3.26 25.98 -7.85
N PRO A 157 4.35 25.41 -7.29
CA PRO A 157 5.61 26.13 -7.11
C PRO A 157 6.30 26.30 -8.47
N ARG A 158 6.50 27.55 -8.90
CA ARG A 158 7.12 27.88 -10.20
C ARG A 158 8.50 28.50 -10.03
N ASP A 159 8.75 29.17 -8.89
CA ASP A 159 10.08 29.66 -8.55
C ASP A 159 11.01 28.55 -8.04
N LEU A 160 12.31 28.71 -8.29
CA LEU A 160 13.40 27.95 -7.64
C LEU A 160 13.37 28.01 -6.10
N SER A 161 12.68 29.00 -5.53
CA SER A 161 12.53 29.13 -4.09
C SER A 161 11.47 28.20 -3.48
N GLY A 162 10.75 27.44 -4.32
CA GLY A 162 9.63 26.60 -3.93
C GLY A 162 8.34 27.40 -3.67
N THR A 163 8.25 28.63 -4.18
CA THR A 163 7.07 29.49 -4.09
C THR A 163 6.67 30.00 -5.48
N SER A 164 5.73 30.94 -5.53
CA SER A 164 5.36 31.70 -6.72
C SER A 164 5.10 33.16 -6.33
N ASP A 165 5.02 34.05 -7.30
CA ASP A 165 4.58 35.45 -7.22
C ASP A 165 3.18 35.63 -7.89
N PRO A 166 2.10 35.04 -7.35
CA PRO A 166 0.81 34.94 -8.03
C PRO A 166 0.05 36.28 -8.19
N PHE A 167 -0.61 36.42 -9.34
CA PHE A 167 -1.68 37.39 -9.60
C PHE A 167 -2.83 36.74 -10.39
N ALA A 168 -4.04 37.29 -10.28
CA ALA A 168 -5.22 36.83 -11.00
C ALA A 168 -5.64 37.85 -12.07
N ARG A 169 -6.08 37.35 -13.23
CA ARG A 169 -6.64 38.13 -14.32
C ARG A 169 -8.07 37.67 -14.60
N VAL A 170 -9.02 38.58 -14.46
CA VAL A 170 -10.44 38.33 -14.67
C VAL A 170 -10.84 38.85 -16.04
N PHE A 171 -11.35 37.94 -16.88
CA PHE A 171 -11.86 38.21 -18.21
C PHE A 171 -13.38 38.11 -18.25
N TRP A 172 -14.01 39.09 -18.88
CA TRP A 172 -15.41 39.02 -19.25
C TRP A 172 -15.65 39.70 -20.60
N GLY A 173 -16.04 38.91 -21.60
CA GLY A 173 -16.11 39.37 -22.98
C GLY A 173 -14.74 39.77 -23.51
N SER A 174 -14.60 41.01 -24.00
CA SER A 174 -13.32 41.57 -24.46
C SER A 174 -12.57 42.36 -23.39
N GLN A 175 -13.07 42.41 -22.16
CA GLN A 175 -12.46 43.16 -21.06
C GLN A 175 -11.66 42.24 -20.16
N SER A 176 -10.58 42.77 -19.57
CA SER A 176 -9.79 42.09 -18.56
C SER A 176 -9.29 43.06 -17.50
N LEU A 177 -9.26 42.63 -16.24
CA LEU A 177 -8.65 43.34 -15.11
C LEU A 177 -7.76 42.40 -14.30
N ASP A 178 -6.68 42.93 -13.74
CA ASP A 178 -5.68 42.17 -12.99
C ASP A 178 -5.71 42.58 -11.51
N THR A 179 -5.46 41.64 -10.62
CA THR A 179 -5.18 41.92 -9.20
C THR A 179 -3.74 42.40 -9.01
N SER A 180 -3.42 42.83 -7.80
CA SER A 180 -2.02 42.99 -7.40
C SER A 180 -1.27 41.64 -7.37
N THR A 181 0.06 41.70 -7.57
CA THR A 181 0.95 40.55 -7.46
C THR A 181 1.41 40.38 -6.01
N ILE A 182 1.20 39.19 -5.43
CA ILE A 182 1.68 38.87 -4.08
C ILE A 182 2.91 37.99 -4.21
N LYS A 183 4.05 38.44 -3.69
CA LYS A 183 5.32 37.74 -3.90
C LYS A 183 5.59 36.61 -2.90
N LYS A 184 6.26 35.57 -3.35
CA LYS A 184 6.83 34.46 -2.57
C LYS A 184 5.81 33.74 -1.72
N THR A 185 4.68 33.37 -2.32
CA THR A 185 3.61 32.64 -1.64
C THR A 185 2.87 31.73 -2.61
N ARG A 186 2.47 30.56 -2.10
CA ARG A 186 1.52 29.64 -2.76
C ARG A 186 0.11 29.77 -2.19
N PHE A 187 -0.08 30.71 -1.26
CA PHE A 187 -1.30 30.95 -0.49
C PHE A 187 -1.66 32.46 -0.48
N PRO A 188 -1.81 33.09 -1.66
CA PRO A 188 -2.07 34.52 -1.75
C PRO A 188 -3.45 34.89 -1.20
N HIS A 189 -3.53 36.05 -0.56
CA HIS A 189 -4.77 36.66 -0.08
C HIS A 189 -4.86 38.08 -0.65
N TRP A 190 -5.58 38.24 -1.75
CA TRP A 190 -5.74 39.51 -2.46
C TRP A 190 -6.82 40.38 -1.81
N ASP A 191 -8.00 39.80 -1.57
CA ASP A 191 -9.21 40.53 -1.14
C ASP A 191 -9.55 41.72 -2.04
N GLU A 192 -9.44 41.52 -3.37
CA GLU A 192 -9.62 42.56 -4.38
C GLU A 192 -10.93 42.37 -5.15
N VAL A 193 -11.64 43.48 -5.39
CA VAL A 193 -12.91 43.47 -6.15
C VAL A 193 -12.69 44.10 -7.52
N LEU A 194 -12.87 43.29 -8.57
CA LEU A 194 -12.73 43.69 -9.96
C LEU A 194 -14.12 43.83 -10.60
N GLU A 195 -14.41 45.01 -11.14
CA GLU A 195 -15.72 45.35 -11.73
C GLU A 195 -15.59 45.56 -13.24
N LEU A 196 -16.26 44.69 -14.00
CA LEU A 196 -16.29 44.72 -15.47
C LEU A 196 -17.71 45.06 -15.94
N ARG A 197 -17.84 45.87 -16.98
CA ARG A 197 -19.15 46.31 -17.49
C ARG A 197 -19.49 45.61 -18.79
N GLU A 198 -20.76 45.24 -18.94
CA GLU A 198 -21.21 44.53 -20.12
C GLU A 198 -20.98 45.35 -21.40
N VAL A 199 -20.41 44.71 -22.41
CA VAL A 199 -20.23 45.28 -23.75
C VAL A 199 -21.34 44.72 -24.65
N PRO A 200 -21.92 45.51 -25.57
CA PRO A 200 -22.93 45.01 -26.51
C PRO A 200 -22.40 43.78 -27.28
N GLY A 201 -23.08 42.63 -27.17
CA GLY A 201 -22.63 41.38 -27.79
C GLY A 201 -23.37 40.15 -27.27
N ALA A 202 -22.89 38.97 -27.69
CA ALA A 202 -23.37 37.70 -27.16
C ALA A 202 -22.95 37.53 -25.69
N PRO A 203 -23.74 36.80 -24.86
CA PRO A 203 -23.37 36.51 -23.47
C PRO A 203 -22.00 35.82 -23.41
N ALA A 204 -21.04 36.45 -22.72
CA ALA A 204 -19.67 35.94 -22.61
C ALA A 204 -19.47 35.18 -21.29
N PRO A 205 -18.68 34.08 -21.30
CA PRO A 205 -18.29 33.41 -20.07
C PRO A 205 -17.39 34.32 -19.21
N LEU A 206 -17.40 34.11 -17.90
CA LEU A 206 -16.42 34.69 -16.99
C LEU A 206 -15.24 33.72 -16.91
N ARG A 207 -14.04 34.20 -17.20
CA ARG A 207 -12.81 33.42 -17.03
C ARG A 207 -11.90 34.13 -16.03
N VAL A 208 -11.36 33.39 -15.07
CA VAL A 208 -10.35 33.89 -14.14
C VAL A 208 -9.10 33.05 -14.31
N GLU A 209 -8.00 33.68 -14.69
CA GLU A 209 -6.70 33.04 -14.91
C GLU A 209 -5.72 33.47 -13.81
N LEU A 210 -4.93 32.53 -13.28
CA LEU A 210 -3.85 32.79 -12.33
C LEU A 210 -2.51 32.61 -13.03
N TRP A 211 -1.58 33.48 -12.67
CA TRP A 211 -0.27 33.57 -13.30
C TRP A 211 0.78 33.84 -12.23
N ASP A 212 1.95 33.25 -12.42
CA ASP A 212 3.15 33.61 -11.68
C ASP A 212 3.84 34.78 -12.39
N TRP A 213 4.16 35.85 -11.66
CA TRP A 213 4.86 36.98 -12.22
C TRP A 213 6.36 36.74 -12.22
N ASP A 214 6.95 36.69 -13.41
CA ASP A 214 8.39 36.56 -13.58
C ASP A 214 9.05 37.88 -13.94
N MET A 215 10.14 38.21 -13.23
CA MET A 215 10.93 39.40 -13.54
C MET A 215 11.64 39.28 -14.90
N VAL A 216 11.95 38.05 -15.33
CA VAL A 216 12.69 37.74 -16.57
C VAL A 216 12.02 36.56 -17.26
N GLY A 217 11.37 36.80 -18.40
CA GLY A 217 10.73 35.74 -19.19
C GLY A 217 9.25 36.00 -19.43
N LYS A 218 8.52 34.95 -19.78
CA LYS A 218 7.05 34.96 -19.79
C LYS A 218 6.59 34.47 -18.42
N ASN A 219 5.53 35.08 -17.91
CA ASN A 219 4.85 34.63 -16.70
C ASN A 219 4.38 33.18 -16.85
N ASP A 220 4.65 32.36 -15.84
CA ASP A 220 4.20 30.98 -15.82
C ASP A 220 2.70 30.87 -15.49
N PHE A 221 1.99 30.01 -16.20
CA PHE A 221 0.57 29.79 -15.94
C PHE A 221 0.35 28.94 -14.70
N LEU A 222 -0.53 29.39 -13.80
CA LEU A 222 -0.85 28.69 -12.55
C LEU A 222 -2.22 27.98 -12.60
N GLY A 223 -3.09 28.32 -13.54
CA GLY A 223 -4.40 27.68 -13.72
C GLY A 223 -5.54 28.65 -13.99
N MET A 224 -6.70 28.13 -14.36
CA MET A 224 -7.90 28.96 -14.62
C MET A 224 -9.20 28.33 -14.10
N VAL A 225 -10.22 29.17 -13.92
CA VAL A 225 -11.62 28.77 -13.77
C VAL A 225 -12.49 29.52 -14.80
N GLU A 226 -13.44 28.83 -15.41
CA GLU A 226 -14.33 29.41 -16.41
C GLU A 226 -15.79 29.07 -16.08
N PHE A 227 -16.64 30.09 -16.08
CA PHE A 227 -18.06 29.98 -15.75
C PHE A 227 -18.91 30.36 -16.97
N PRO A 228 -19.76 29.44 -17.47
CA PRO A 228 -20.67 29.75 -18.57
C PRO A 228 -21.65 30.87 -18.22
N PRO A 229 -22.13 31.65 -19.21
CA PRO A 229 -23.06 32.76 -18.98
C PRO A 229 -24.34 32.37 -18.23
N GLN A 230 -24.81 31.13 -18.42
CA GLN A 230 -26.02 30.62 -17.77
C GLN A 230 -25.86 30.50 -16.26
N VAL A 231 -24.67 30.08 -15.80
CA VAL A 231 -24.35 29.94 -14.37
C VAL A 231 -24.33 31.32 -13.72
N LEU A 232 -23.70 32.30 -14.36
CA LEU A 232 -23.60 33.67 -13.87
C LEU A 232 -24.98 34.33 -13.65
N GLN A 233 -25.98 33.95 -14.42
CA GLN A 233 -27.34 34.50 -14.32
C GLN A 233 -28.22 33.78 -13.28
N GLN A 234 -28.07 32.46 -13.15
CA GLN A 234 -28.93 31.65 -12.29
C GLN A 234 -28.39 31.53 -10.87
N ASN A 235 -27.11 31.17 -10.75
CA ASN A 235 -26.41 30.91 -9.50
C ASN A 235 -24.98 31.44 -9.60
N PRO A 236 -24.77 32.75 -9.36
CA PRO A 236 -23.44 33.35 -9.41
C PRO A 236 -22.44 32.58 -8.53
N PRO A 237 -21.26 32.23 -9.05
CA PRO A 237 -20.31 31.39 -8.34
C PRO A 237 -19.79 32.08 -7.08
N SER A 238 -19.88 31.40 -5.94
CA SER A 238 -19.31 31.84 -4.67
C SER A 238 -18.73 30.65 -3.90
N GLY A 239 -17.46 30.72 -3.53
CA GLY A 239 -16.75 29.67 -2.81
C GLY A 239 -15.40 29.32 -3.42
N TRP A 240 -14.89 28.14 -3.07
CA TRP A 240 -13.63 27.59 -3.58
C TRP A 240 -13.87 26.84 -4.90
N PHE A 241 -12.98 27.07 -5.87
CA PHE A 241 -13.00 26.45 -7.19
C PHE A 241 -11.62 25.89 -7.52
N ARG A 242 -11.56 24.63 -7.97
CA ARG A 242 -10.32 24.00 -8.40
C ARG A 242 -9.83 24.62 -9.71
N LEU A 243 -8.54 24.89 -9.77
CA LEU A 243 -7.90 25.42 -10.98
C LEU A 243 -7.78 24.32 -12.04
N LEU A 244 -8.00 24.68 -13.30
CA LEU A 244 -7.92 23.80 -14.46
C LEU A 244 -6.82 24.27 -15.43
N PRO A 245 -6.23 23.36 -16.21
CA PRO A 245 -5.37 23.73 -17.33
C PRO A 245 -6.19 24.40 -18.44
N PHE A 246 -5.51 25.06 -19.38
CA PHE A 246 -6.17 25.54 -20.58
C PHE A 246 -6.80 24.37 -21.36
N PRO A 247 -8.02 24.53 -21.91
CA PRO A 247 -8.58 23.57 -22.84
C PRO A 247 -7.82 23.65 -24.17
N ARG A 248 -6.69 22.96 -24.26
CA ARG A 248 -6.04 22.65 -25.54
C ARG A 248 -6.66 21.36 -26.07
N ALA A 249 -6.90 21.31 -27.38
CA ALA A 249 -7.15 20.03 -28.05
C ALA A 249 -5.94 19.14 -27.76
N GLU A 250 -6.18 17.91 -27.30
CA GLU A 250 -5.14 16.89 -27.14
C GLU A 250 -4.34 16.79 -28.44
N GLU A 251 -3.19 17.47 -28.52
CA GLU A 251 -2.26 17.22 -29.61
C GLU A 251 -1.66 15.85 -29.32
N ASP A 252 -2.12 14.85 -30.09
CA ASP A 252 -1.54 13.53 -30.27
C ASP A 252 -0.03 13.63 -30.51
N SER A 253 0.71 13.82 -29.42
CA SER A 253 2.16 13.93 -29.40
C SER A 253 2.69 12.51 -29.53
N ARG A 254 2.71 12.05 -30.78
CA ARG A 254 3.09 10.72 -31.27
C ARG A 254 4.60 10.46 -31.11
N GLY A 255 5.13 10.65 -29.90
CA GLY A 255 6.48 10.26 -29.50
C GLY A 255 6.45 8.94 -28.73
N ASN A 256 7.33 8.00 -29.07
CA ASN A 256 7.45 6.74 -28.35
C ASN A 256 8.28 6.94 -27.07
N LEU A 257 7.67 7.50 -26.02
CA LEU A 257 8.31 7.67 -24.70
C LEU A 257 8.45 6.36 -23.93
N GLY A 258 7.83 5.28 -24.43
CA GLY A 258 7.70 4.01 -23.75
C GLY A 258 6.34 3.83 -23.08
N ALA A 259 6.20 2.75 -22.32
CA ALA A 259 4.95 2.34 -21.70
C ALA A 259 5.18 1.74 -20.31
N LEU A 260 4.15 1.83 -19.47
CA LEU A 260 4.11 1.26 -18.13
C LEU A 260 2.99 0.23 -18.04
N ARG A 261 3.28 -0.96 -17.55
CA ARG A 261 2.28 -1.95 -17.17
C ARG A 261 1.77 -1.63 -15.78
N LEU A 262 0.52 -1.18 -15.72
CA LEU A 262 -0.14 -0.75 -14.50
C LEU A 262 -1.28 -1.69 -14.15
N LYS A 263 -1.37 -2.05 -12.87
CA LYS A 263 -2.54 -2.68 -12.30
C LYS A 263 -3.16 -1.75 -11.26
N VAL A 264 -4.33 -1.19 -11.55
CA VAL A 264 -5.01 -0.18 -10.71
C VAL A 264 -6.42 -0.64 -10.39
N ARG A 265 -6.79 -0.66 -9.11
CA ARG A 265 -8.14 -0.98 -8.63
C ARG A 265 -8.59 0.05 -7.62
N LEU A 266 -9.76 0.63 -7.84
CA LEU A 266 -10.43 1.47 -6.86
C LEU A 266 -11.57 0.68 -6.20
N SER A 267 -11.57 0.62 -4.88
CA SER A 267 -12.65 0.07 -4.08
C SER A 267 -13.21 1.16 -3.16
N GLU A 268 -14.47 1.54 -3.35
CA GLU A 268 -15.20 2.31 -2.33
C GLU A 268 -15.73 1.33 -1.30
N ASP A 269 -15.31 1.48 -0.05
CA ASP A 269 -15.69 0.60 1.04
C ASP A 269 -16.46 1.41 2.08
N ARG A 270 -17.72 1.01 2.31
CA ARG A 270 -18.57 1.57 3.36
C ARG A 270 -18.55 0.60 4.53
N VAL A 271 -18.01 1.03 5.66
CA VAL A 271 -17.92 0.20 6.86
C VAL A 271 -19.08 0.56 7.78
N LEU A 272 -20.01 -0.38 7.93
CA LEU A 272 -21.14 -0.26 8.86
C LEU A 272 -20.65 -0.42 10.32
N PRO A 273 -21.45 0.02 11.31
CA PRO A 273 -21.16 -0.26 12.71
C PRO A 273 -21.04 -1.77 13.00
N SER A 274 -20.12 -2.14 13.90
CA SER A 274 -19.78 -3.55 14.21
C SER A 274 -20.98 -4.49 14.41
N GLN A 275 -22.07 -3.99 14.99
CA GLN A 275 -23.30 -4.76 15.23
C GLN A 275 -23.85 -5.45 13.97
N HIS A 276 -23.71 -4.82 12.79
CA HIS A 276 -24.19 -5.38 11.53
C HIS A 276 -23.31 -6.53 11.04
N TYR A 277 -22.02 -6.51 11.36
CA TYR A 277 -21.06 -7.53 10.94
C TYR A 277 -21.00 -8.76 11.87
N GLN A 278 -21.57 -8.67 13.08
CA GLN A 278 -21.56 -9.77 14.05
C GLN A 278 -22.11 -11.09 13.49
N PRO A 279 -23.24 -11.14 12.76
CA PRO A 279 -23.76 -12.40 12.23
C PRO A 279 -22.79 -13.08 11.26
N LEU A 280 -22.20 -12.31 10.32
CA LEU A 280 -21.23 -12.85 9.36
C LEU A 280 -19.98 -13.35 10.08
N ARG A 281 -19.46 -12.60 11.05
CA ARG A 281 -18.30 -13.01 11.86
C ARG A 281 -18.59 -14.29 12.62
N ALA A 282 -19.77 -14.41 13.23
CA ALA A 282 -20.18 -15.60 13.96
C ALA A 282 -20.20 -16.84 13.06
N LEU A 283 -20.77 -16.74 11.85
CA LEU A 283 -20.77 -17.84 10.86
C LEU A 283 -19.36 -18.29 10.46
N LEU A 284 -18.45 -17.33 10.23
CA LEU A 284 -17.07 -17.64 9.89
C LEU A 284 -16.31 -18.28 11.06
N VAL A 285 -16.58 -17.84 12.30
CA VAL A 285 -15.97 -18.41 13.51
C VAL A 285 -16.49 -19.81 13.81
N GLU A 286 -17.79 -20.05 13.65
CA GLU A 286 -18.41 -21.38 13.80
C GLU A 286 -17.76 -22.40 12.85
N SER A 287 -17.48 -21.99 11.61
CA SER A 287 -16.80 -22.82 10.60
C SER A 287 -15.42 -23.31 11.06
N VAL A 288 -14.76 -22.57 11.95
CA VAL A 288 -13.38 -22.79 12.37
C VAL A 288 -13.31 -23.53 13.71
N LEU A 289 -14.24 -23.25 14.63
CA LEU A 289 -14.25 -23.84 15.97
C LEU A 289 -14.93 -25.22 16.03
N GLY A 290 -15.80 -25.55 15.07
CA GLY A 290 -16.60 -26.80 15.09
C GLY A 290 -17.64 -26.84 16.23
N PRO A 291 -18.49 -27.88 16.31
CA PRO A 291 -19.41 -28.05 17.43
C PRO A 291 -18.62 -28.26 18.74
N ALA A 292 -19.02 -27.56 19.81
CA ALA A 292 -18.37 -27.63 21.11
C ALA A 292 -18.31 -29.08 21.63
N GLU A 293 -17.09 -29.59 21.85
CA GLU A 293 -16.89 -30.88 22.49
C GLU A 293 -17.59 -30.90 23.86
N GLY A 294 -18.52 -31.84 24.05
CA GLY A 294 -19.08 -32.11 25.37
C GLY A 294 -17.99 -32.60 26.33
N PRO A 295 -18.21 -32.51 27.66
CA PRO A 295 -17.21 -32.90 28.65
C PRO A 295 -17.03 -34.43 28.65
N GLY A 296 -16.08 -34.94 27.88
CA GLY A 296 -15.69 -36.35 27.82
C GLY A 296 -14.20 -36.48 27.50
N PRO A 297 -13.53 -37.58 27.92
CA PRO A 297 -12.10 -37.76 27.69
C PRO A 297 -11.79 -37.94 26.20
N PRO A 298 -10.61 -37.49 25.72
CA PRO A 298 -10.27 -37.51 24.30
C PRO A 298 -10.00 -38.95 23.85
N LEU A 299 -10.97 -39.54 23.15
CA LEU A 299 -10.79 -40.81 22.46
C LEU A 299 -10.80 -40.54 20.95
N LEU A 300 -9.59 -40.61 20.38
CA LEU A 300 -9.23 -40.46 18.96
C LEU A 300 -9.32 -39.01 18.40
N PRO A 301 -8.35 -38.59 17.56
CA PRO A 301 -8.42 -37.29 16.90
C PRO A 301 -9.63 -37.25 15.96
N PRO A 302 -10.25 -36.08 15.72
CA PRO A 302 -11.32 -35.98 14.73
C PRO A 302 -10.70 -36.25 13.35
N VAL A 303 -10.92 -37.47 12.84
CA VAL A 303 -10.99 -37.72 11.39
C VAL A 303 -11.88 -36.63 10.81
N LEU A 304 -11.50 -35.99 9.69
CA LEU A 304 -12.33 -34.99 9.01
C LEU A 304 -13.79 -35.39 9.13
N THR A 305 -14.54 -34.70 10.00
CA THR A 305 -15.96 -34.94 10.03
C THR A 305 -16.45 -34.43 8.68
N GLN A 306 -17.45 -35.10 8.16
CA GLN A 306 -18.15 -34.71 6.93
C GLN A 306 -18.69 -33.26 6.99
N GLU A 307 -18.54 -32.58 8.13
CA GLU A 307 -18.87 -31.20 8.46
C GLU A 307 -17.83 -30.18 7.94
N ASP A 308 -16.52 -30.49 7.91
CA ASP A 308 -15.47 -29.54 7.45
C ASP A 308 -15.61 -29.23 5.94
N ALA A 309 -16.19 -30.15 5.16
CA ALA A 309 -16.44 -30.01 3.73
C ALA A 309 -17.67 -29.13 3.40
N VAL A 310 -18.37 -28.65 4.42
CA VAL A 310 -19.74 -28.11 4.29
C VAL A 310 -19.90 -26.75 4.98
N SER A 311 -18.83 -26.18 5.55
CA SER A 311 -18.92 -24.92 6.28
C SER A 311 -19.12 -23.69 5.36
N PRO A 312 -19.67 -22.57 5.89
CA PRO A 312 -19.67 -21.28 5.20
C PRO A 312 -18.29 -20.85 4.64
N LEU A 313 -17.20 -21.17 5.36
CA LEU A 313 -15.83 -20.88 4.91
C LEU A 313 -15.40 -21.76 3.73
N ALA A 314 -15.89 -23.00 3.65
CA ALA A 314 -15.66 -23.89 2.52
C ALA A 314 -16.35 -23.39 1.25
N VAL A 315 -17.60 -22.94 1.40
CA VAL A 315 -18.38 -22.32 0.32
C VAL A 315 -17.70 -21.06 -0.19
N LEU A 316 -17.22 -20.20 0.71
CA LEU A 316 -16.46 -19.00 0.37
C LEU A 316 -15.21 -19.32 -0.48
N GLU A 317 -14.44 -20.36 -0.11
CA GLU A 317 -13.27 -20.77 -0.88
C GLU A 317 -13.62 -21.21 -2.30
N GLU A 318 -14.73 -21.94 -2.49
CA GLU A 318 -15.17 -22.40 -3.82
C GLU A 318 -15.62 -21.26 -4.73
N LEU A 319 -16.25 -20.22 -4.17
CA LEU A 319 -16.73 -19.06 -4.93
C LEU A 319 -15.62 -18.07 -5.28
N THR A 320 -14.50 -18.11 -4.56
CA THR A 320 -13.45 -17.11 -4.73
C THR A 320 -12.64 -17.38 -6.00
N LEU A 321 -12.76 -16.46 -6.96
CA LEU A 321 -11.94 -16.43 -8.18
C LEU A 321 -10.44 -16.39 -7.85
N GLY A 322 -9.62 -17.02 -8.70
CA GLY A 322 -8.18 -17.14 -8.48
C GLY A 322 -7.47 -15.79 -8.23
N ASP A 323 -7.89 -14.74 -8.93
CA ASP A 323 -7.28 -13.41 -8.86
C ASP A 323 -7.61 -12.63 -7.58
N CYS A 324 -8.63 -13.06 -6.83
CA CYS A 324 -9.09 -12.43 -5.57
C CYS A 324 -8.70 -13.24 -4.33
N ARG A 325 -8.22 -14.48 -4.51
CA ARG A 325 -7.91 -15.42 -3.42
C ARG A 325 -6.81 -14.92 -2.49
N GLN A 326 -5.81 -14.23 -3.05
CA GLN A 326 -4.75 -13.59 -2.29
C GLN A 326 -5.32 -12.51 -1.35
N ASP A 327 -6.22 -11.67 -1.86
CA ASP A 327 -6.80 -10.57 -1.11
C ASP A 327 -7.68 -11.13 -0.01
N LEU A 328 -8.57 -12.07 -0.33
CA LEU A 328 -9.40 -12.75 0.65
C LEU A 328 -8.58 -13.41 1.75
N ALA A 329 -7.48 -14.10 1.40
CA ALA A 329 -6.58 -14.71 2.37
C ALA A 329 -6.02 -13.68 3.35
N THR A 330 -5.58 -12.52 2.86
CA THR A 330 -5.11 -11.41 3.71
C THR A 330 -6.22 -10.94 4.66
N LYS A 331 -7.45 -10.75 4.16
CA LYS A 331 -8.62 -10.30 4.95
C LYS A 331 -8.98 -11.28 6.06
N LEU A 332 -9.09 -12.57 5.72
CA LEU A 332 -9.42 -13.62 6.69
C LEU A 332 -8.33 -13.77 7.75
N VAL A 333 -7.05 -13.78 7.36
CA VAL A 333 -5.95 -13.87 8.33
C VAL A 333 -5.99 -12.71 9.31
N LYS A 334 -6.15 -11.47 8.82
CA LYS A 334 -6.27 -10.29 9.69
C LYS A 334 -7.48 -10.37 10.62
N LEU A 335 -8.64 -10.81 10.12
CA LEU A 335 -9.86 -10.98 10.91
C LEU A 335 -9.67 -11.99 12.05
N PHE A 336 -9.17 -13.19 11.75
CA PHE A 336 -8.96 -14.25 12.75
C PHE A 336 -7.79 -13.93 13.69
N LEU A 337 -6.78 -13.21 13.22
CA LEU A 337 -5.71 -12.67 14.07
C LEU A 337 -6.24 -11.66 15.09
N GLY A 338 -7.12 -10.75 14.67
CA GLY A 338 -7.73 -9.77 15.57
C GLY A 338 -8.64 -10.40 16.64
N GLN A 339 -9.14 -11.61 16.38
CA GLN A 339 -9.99 -12.36 17.31
C GLN A 339 -9.21 -13.36 18.18
N GLY A 340 -7.90 -13.54 17.95
CA GLY A 340 -7.10 -14.57 18.62
C GLY A 340 -7.40 -16.00 18.17
N LEU A 341 -7.99 -16.17 16.98
CA LEU A 341 -8.47 -17.43 16.42
C LEU A 341 -7.67 -17.89 15.18
N THR A 342 -6.50 -17.30 14.92
CA THR A 342 -5.65 -17.64 13.76
C THR A 342 -5.24 -19.11 13.74
N ARG A 343 -4.92 -19.68 14.89
CA ARG A 343 -4.46 -21.07 15.00
C ARG A 343 -5.57 -22.05 14.56
N PRO A 344 -6.79 -22.02 15.16
CA PRO A 344 -7.93 -22.79 14.65
C PRO A 344 -8.18 -22.58 13.16
N PHE A 345 -8.12 -21.33 12.68
CA PHE A 345 -8.40 -21.00 11.28
C PHE A 345 -7.41 -21.63 10.30
N LEU A 346 -6.10 -21.52 10.58
CA LEU A 346 -5.08 -22.11 9.71
C LEU A 346 -5.05 -23.63 9.81
N ASP A 347 -5.36 -24.22 10.98
CA ASP A 347 -5.52 -25.67 11.10
C ASP A 347 -6.71 -26.16 10.28
N TYR A 348 -7.85 -25.46 10.29
CA TYR A 348 -9.02 -25.78 9.46
C TYR A 348 -8.67 -25.81 7.97
N LEU A 349 -8.01 -24.76 7.45
CA LEU A 349 -7.59 -24.71 6.04
C LEU A 349 -6.55 -25.79 5.70
N THR A 350 -5.61 -26.03 6.61
CA THR A 350 -4.57 -27.06 6.46
C THR A 350 -5.18 -28.45 6.36
N ARG A 351 -6.11 -28.79 7.27
CA ARG A 351 -6.82 -30.07 7.25
C ARG A 351 -7.53 -30.29 5.92
N ARG A 352 -8.21 -29.27 5.40
CA ARG A 352 -8.93 -29.36 4.11
C ARG A 352 -8.00 -29.53 2.91
N GLU A 353 -6.90 -28.79 2.84
CA GLU A 353 -5.93 -28.95 1.74
C GLU A 353 -5.28 -30.35 1.77
N VAL A 354 -4.84 -30.79 2.95
CA VAL A 354 -4.21 -32.11 3.15
C VAL A 354 -5.20 -33.23 2.81
N ALA A 355 -6.49 -33.08 3.16
CA ALA A 355 -7.55 -34.03 2.83
C ALA A 355 -7.76 -34.20 1.32
N ARG A 356 -7.74 -33.09 0.58
CA ARG A 356 -7.99 -33.05 -0.88
C ARG A 356 -6.77 -33.49 -1.68
N THR A 357 -5.59 -33.46 -1.07
CA THR A 357 -4.34 -33.84 -1.73
C THR A 357 -4.21 -35.36 -1.80
N THR A 358 -4.06 -35.87 -3.03
CA THR A 358 -3.84 -37.30 -3.32
C THR A 358 -2.36 -37.61 -3.53
N ASP A 359 -1.66 -36.80 -4.34
CA ASP A 359 -0.21 -36.88 -4.54
C ASP A 359 0.53 -35.93 -3.58
N PRO A 360 1.37 -36.45 -2.67
CA PRO A 360 2.16 -35.64 -1.74
C PRO A 360 3.02 -34.57 -2.44
N ASN A 361 3.45 -34.81 -3.68
CA ASN A 361 4.25 -33.85 -4.44
C ASN A 361 3.45 -32.63 -4.90
N THR A 362 2.13 -32.61 -4.74
CA THR A 362 1.28 -31.47 -5.10
C THR A 362 0.84 -30.65 -3.87
N LEU A 363 1.13 -31.15 -2.66
CA LEU A 363 0.71 -30.56 -1.40
C LEU A 363 1.20 -29.12 -1.27
N PHE A 364 0.27 -28.18 -1.06
CA PHE A 364 0.53 -26.74 -1.00
C PHE A 364 1.32 -26.20 -2.20
N ARG A 365 1.33 -26.83 -3.37
CA ARG A 365 1.94 -26.25 -4.59
C ARG A 365 0.95 -25.44 -5.42
N SER A 366 -0.35 -25.60 -5.14
CA SER A 366 -1.43 -24.88 -5.80
C SER A 366 -1.62 -23.45 -5.24
N ASN A 367 -2.27 -22.58 -6.01
CA ASN A 367 -2.78 -21.29 -5.55
C ASN A 367 -4.07 -21.49 -4.72
N SER A 368 -4.01 -22.23 -3.61
CA SER A 368 -5.16 -22.48 -2.71
C SER A 368 -5.33 -21.40 -1.65
N LEU A 369 -6.52 -21.35 -1.02
CA LEU A 369 -6.75 -20.42 0.08
C LEU A 369 -5.83 -20.74 1.26
N ALA A 370 -5.61 -22.03 1.53
CA ALA A 370 -4.68 -22.49 2.57
C ALA A 370 -3.24 -21.99 2.34
N SER A 371 -2.70 -22.17 1.13
CA SER A 371 -1.31 -21.74 0.84
C SER A 371 -1.17 -20.21 0.90
N LYS A 372 -2.19 -19.47 0.44
CA LYS A 372 -2.22 -18.01 0.52
C LYS A 372 -2.40 -17.49 1.93
N SER A 373 -3.27 -18.07 2.74
CA SER A 373 -3.48 -17.68 4.13
C SER A 373 -2.23 -17.93 4.97
N MET A 374 -1.54 -19.05 4.78
CA MET A 374 -0.26 -19.29 5.46
C MET A 374 0.83 -18.29 5.02
N GLU A 375 0.93 -17.97 3.73
CA GLU A 375 1.87 -16.96 3.21
C GLU A 375 1.60 -15.58 3.84
N GLN A 376 0.33 -15.17 3.92
CA GLN A 376 -0.05 -13.89 4.54
C GLN A 376 0.17 -13.87 6.04
N PHE A 377 -0.11 -14.97 6.74
CA PHE A 377 0.18 -15.09 8.16
C PHE A 377 1.68 -14.94 8.45
N MET A 378 2.54 -15.63 7.71
CA MET A 378 4.00 -15.49 7.86
C MET A 378 4.48 -14.07 7.56
N LYS A 379 3.89 -13.38 6.57
CA LYS A 379 4.20 -11.97 6.31
C LYS A 379 3.73 -11.04 7.43
N LEU A 380 2.61 -11.31 8.08
CA LEU A 380 2.11 -10.45 9.16
C LEU A 380 2.87 -10.67 10.47
N VAL A 381 3.21 -11.91 10.81
CA VAL A 381 3.80 -12.27 12.12
C VAL A 381 5.31 -12.47 12.04
N GLY A 382 5.83 -12.95 10.91
CA GLY A 382 7.22 -13.36 10.76
C GLY A 382 8.16 -12.26 10.26
N MET A 383 7.68 -11.11 9.79
CA MET A 383 8.56 -10.07 9.21
C MET A 383 9.66 -9.57 10.17
N PRO A 384 9.40 -9.31 11.46
CA PRO A 384 10.47 -8.96 12.41
C PRO A 384 11.55 -10.04 12.49
N TYR A 385 11.14 -11.31 12.56
CA TYR A 385 12.02 -12.47 12.57
C TYR A 385 12.85 -12.57 11.27
N LEU A 386 12.22 -12.34 10.11
CA LEU A 386 12.91 -12.31 8.82
C LEU A 386 14.02 -11.24 8.77
N HIS A 387 13.72 -10.05 9.30
CA HIS A 387 14.67 -8.95 9.37
C HIS A 387 15.84 -9.29 10.28
N GLU A 388 15.58 -9.84 11.46
CA GLU A 388 16.64 -10.24 12.38
C GLU A 388 17.58 -11.31 11.78
N VAL A 389 17.02 -12.29 11.06
CA VAL A 389 17.77 -13.41 10.48
C VAL A 389 18.55 -13.01 9.22
N LEU A 390 17.92 -12.34 8.25
CA LEU A 390 18.53 -12.14 6.93
C LEU A 390 19.20 -10.78 6.73
N LYS A 391 18.71 -9.71 7.37
CA LYS A 391 19.15 -8.33 7.09
C LYS A 391 20.65 -8.11 7.25
N PRO A 392 21.36 -8.68 8.24
CA PRO A 392 22.81 -8.50 8.37
C PRO A 392 23.58 -9.01 7.15
N VAL A 393 23.25 -10.22 6.67
CA VAL A 393 23.97 -10.83 5.53
C VAL A 393 23.59 -10.15 4.22
N ILE A 394 22.31 -9.78 4.06
CA ILE A 394 21.86 -9.02 2.87
C ILE A 394 22.52 -7.64 2.80
N ASN A 395 22.66 -6.94 3.93
CA ASN A 395 23.38 -5.65 3.96
C ASN A 395 24.82 -5.81 3.47
N ARG A 396 25.52 -6.85 3.95
CA ARG A 396 26.87 -7.17 3.53
C ARG A 396 26.97 -7.42 2.01
N VAL A 397 26.02 -8.14 1.42
CA VAL A 397 25.98 -8.38 -0.05
C VAL A 397 25.85 -7.05 -0.82
N PHE A 398 24.99 -6.13 -0.35
CA PHE A 398 24.79 -4.82 -0.96
C PHE A 398 25.98 -3.86 -0.77
N GLU A 399 26.74 -4.02 0.31
CA GLU A 399 27.93 -3.22 0.61
C GLU A 399 29.14 -3.70 -0.20
N GLU A 400 29.37 -5.01 -0.26
CA GLU A 400 30.53 -5.58 -0.94
C GLU A 400 30.37 -5.65 -2.48
N LYS A 401 29.13 -5.75 -2.99
CA LYS A 401 28.79 -5.79 -4.43
C LYS A 401 29.65 -6.74 -5.28
N LYS A 402 30.04 -7.89 -4.71
CA LYS A 402 30.94 -8.84 -5.37
C LYS A 402 30.23 -9.61 -6.49
N TYR A 403 30.87 -9.67 -7.66
CA TYR A 403 30.37 -10.46 -8.78
C TYR A 403 30.56 -11.96 -8.51
N MET A 404 29.51 -12.75 -8.66
CA MET A 404 29.55 -14.21 -8.53
C MET A 404 28.74 -14.80 -9.69
N GLU A 405 29.37 -15.60 -10.55
CA GLU A 405 28.69 -16.31 -11.64
C GLU A 405 29.26 -17.72 -11.77
N LEU A 406 28.35 -18.70 -11.90
CA LEU A 406 28.68 -20.10 -12.07
C LEU A 406 28.25 -20.63 -13.43
N ASP A 407 27.33 -19.95 -14.12
CA ASP A 407 26.86 -20.29 -15.46
C ASP A 407 27.84 -19.79 -16.53
N PRO A 408 28.55 -20.69 -17.25
CA PRO A 408 29.51 -20.32 -18.28
C PRO A 408 28.92 -19.39 -19.36
N CYS A 409 27.65 -19.57 -19.70
CA CYS A 409 26.99 -18.79 -20.75
C CYS A 409 26.73 -17.33 -20.36
N LYS A 410 26.81 -17.00 -19.07
CA LYS A 410 26.53 -15.66 -18.52
C LYS A 410 27.77 -14.96 -17.98
N MET A 411 28.94 -15.60 -18.09
CA MET A 411 30.20 -15.03 -17.64
C MET A 411 30.70 -13.95 -18.59
N ASP A 412 30.77 -12.71 -18.10
CA ASP A 412 31.41 -11.61 -18.82
C ASP A 412 32.93 -11.63 -18.61
N LEU A 413 33.63 -12.37 -19.48
CA LEU A 413 35.10 -12.42 -19.53
C LEU A 413 35.74 -11.10 -20.02
N GLY A 414 34.93 -10.14 -20.48
CA GLY A 414 35.37 -8.86 -21.05
C GLY A 414 35.62 -7.74 -20.01
N ARG A 415 35.00 -7.80 -18.82
CA ARG A 415 35.14 -6.76 -17.78
C ARG A 415 36.56 -6.59 -17.24
N SER A 416 37.37 -7.64 -17.21
CA SER A 416 38.77 -7.56 -16.76
C SER A 416 39.72 -6.92 -17.78
N ARG A 417 39.28 -6.65 -19.03
CA ARG A 417 40.14 -6.10 -20.09
C ARG A 417 40.50 -4.62 -19.93
N ARG A 418 39.79 -3.85 -19.09
CA ARG A 418 39.95 -2.39 -19.04
C ARG A 418 40.94 -1.85 -18.00
N ILE A 419 41.45 -2.67 -17.06
CA ILE A 419 42.23 -2.13 -15.91
C ILE A 419 43.50 -2.93 -15.56
N SER A 420 43.74 -4.15 -16.11
CA SER A 420 44.89 -4.97 -15.67
C SER A 420 45.86 -5.35 -16.79
N PHE A 421 47.15 -5.08 -16.56
CA PHE A 421 48.28 -5.65 -17.32
C PHE A 421 48.54 -7.13 -16.99
N LYS A 422 47.77 -7.75 -16.08
CA LYS A 422 47.74 -9.21 -15.89
C LYS A 422 46.72 -9.82 -16.86
N GLY A 423 47.11 -10.90 -17.53
CA GLY A 423 46.28 -11.60 -18.52
C GLY A 423 44.87 -11.91 -18.04
N ALA A 424 43.94 -12.06 -18.98
CA ALA A 424 42.54 -12.36 -18.66
C ALA A 424 42.44 -13.61 -17.76
N PRO A 425 41.68 -13.56 -16.66
CA PRO A 425 41.49 -14.73 -15.81
C PRO A 425 40.79 -15.83 -16.61
N SER A 426 41.24 -17.08 -16.44
CA SER A 426 40.58 -18.24 -17.07
C SER A 426 39.17 -18.41 -16.51
N GLU A 427 38.29 -18.99 -17.32
CA GLU A 427 36.91 -19.32 -16.90
C GLU A 427 36.88 -20.13 -15.60
N GLU A 428 37.80 -21.09 -15.48
CA GLU A 428 37.95 -21.93 -14.30
C GLU A 428 38.29 -21.14 -13.03
N HIS A 429 39.19 -20.17 -13.13
CA HIS A 429 39.57 -19.33 -11.99
C HIS A 429 38.43 -18.41 -11.53
N VAL A 430 37.66 -17.87 -12.48
CA VAL A 430 36.47 -17.06 -12.17
C VAL A 430 35.41 -17.91 -11.46
N ARG A 431 35.21 -19.15 -11.93
CA ARG A 431 34.26 -20.09 -11.34
C ARG A 431 34.67 -20.51 -9.93
N GLU A 432 35.95 -20.82 -9.70
CA GLU A 432 36.48 -21.19 -8.38
C GLU A 432 36.37 -20.02 -7.39
N THR A 433 36.73 -18.81 -7.81
CA THR A 433 36.58 -17.60 -6.99
C THR A 433 35.11 -17.32 -6.68
N SER A 434 34.23 -17.43 -7.68
CA SER A 434 32.78 -17.24 -7.51
C SER A 434 32.18 -18.28 -6.58
N LEU A 435 32.65 -19.54 -6.65
CA LEU A 435 32.24 -20.60 -5.75
C LEU A 435 32.61 -20.28 -4.30
N GLY A 436 33.86 -19.86 -4.04
CA GLY A 436 34.32 -19.47 -2.70
C GLY A 436 33.58 -18.27 -2.13
N LEU A 437 33.25 -17.28 -2.96
CA LEU A 437 32.43 -16.14 -2.55
C LEU A 437 31.00 -16.56 -2.22
N LEU A 438 30.40 -17.40 -3.07
CA LEU A 438 29.02 -17.82 -2.93
C LEU A 438 28.84 -18.72 -1.70
N THR A 439 29.76 -19.66 -1.43
CA THR A 439 29.76 -20.43 -0.18
C THR A 439 30.07 -19.54 1.04
N GLY A 440 30.91 -18.52 0.88
CA GLY A 440 31.20 -17.52 1.91
C GLY A 440 30.01 -16.64 2.33
N TYR A 441 29.00 -16.47 1.46
CA TYR A 441 27.73 -15.84 1.82
C TYR A 441 26.65 -16.85 2.23
N LEU A 442 26.58 -18.00 1.55
CA LEU A 442 25.61 -19.04 1.88
C LEU A 442 25.81 -19.63 3.28
N GLY A 443 27.06 -19.83 3.71
CA GLY A 443 27.36 -20.30 5.06
C GLY A 443 26.68 -19.45 6.13
N PRO A 444 27.00 -18.14 6.22
CA PRO A 444 26.33 -17.23 7.15
C PRO A 444 24.81 -17.15 7.02
N ILE A 445 24.25 -17.28 5.80
CA ILE A 445 22.78 -17.33 5.62
C ILE A 445 22.21 -18.60 6.26
N VAL A 446 22.79 -19.76 5.97
CA VAL A 446 22.35 -21.04 6.53
C VAL A 446 22.52 -21.04 8.04
N ASP A 447 23.67 -20.60 8.55
CA ASP A 447 23.95 -20.48 9.99
C ASP A 447 22.92 -19.58 10.68
N ALA A 448 22.67 -18.38 10.13
CA ALA A 448 21.67 -17.47 10.68
C ALA A 448 20.26 -18.07 10.70
N ILE A 449 19.87 -18.86 9.70
CA ILE A 449 18.57 -19.54 9.66
C ILE A 449 18.53 -20.67 10.69
N VAL A 450 19.49 -21.60 10.70
CA VAL A 450 19.43 -22.77 11.58
C VAL A 450 19.58 -22.41 13.06
N ASP A 451 20.33 -21.35 13.38
CA ASP A 451 20.52 -20.88 14.76
C ASP A 451 19.36 -19.98 15.24
N SER A 452 18.27 -19.84 14.47
CA SER A 452 17.20 -18.88 14.75
C SER A 452 15.93 -19.45 15.39
N VAL A 453 15.95 -20.72 15.82
CA VAL A 453 14.78 -21.40 16.42
C VAL A 453 14.13 -20.59 17.54
N GLU A 454 14.92 -20.12 18.51
CA GLU A 454 14.46 -19.34 19.67
C GLU A 454 13.92 -17.95 19.32
N ARG A 455 14.30 -17.42 18.15
CA ARG A 455 13.84 -16.10 17.66
C ARG A 455 12.57 -16.22 16.83
N CYS A 456 12.19 -17.44 16.43
CA CYS A 456 10.98 -17.67 15.68
C CYS A 456 9.74 -17.40 16.56
N PRO A 457 8.77 -16.59 16.11
CA PRO A 457 7.57 -16.30 16.87
C PRO A 457 6.87 -17.58 17.38
N PRO A 458 6.54 -17.69 18.67
CA PRO A 458 5.94 -18.91 19.24
C PRO A 458 4.64 -19.33 18.53
N THR A 459 3.82 -18.36 18.13
CA THR A 459 2.59 -18.61 17.36
C THR A 459 2.88 -19.30 16.02
N MET A 460 3.98 -18.90 15.36
CA MET A 460 4.39 -19.47 14.07
C MET A 460 4.95 -20.89 14.26
N ARG A 461 5.76 -21.13 15.30
CA ARG A 461 6.23 -22.48 15.68
C ARG A 461 5.06 -23.43 15.94
N LEU A 462 4.06 -22.98 16.68
CA LEU A 462 2.88 -23.79 17.01
C LEU A 462 2.06 -24.17 15.77
N ILE A 463 1.89 -23.24 14.83
CA ILE A 463 1.22 -23.52 13.55
C ILE A 463 2.03 -24.50 12.70
N PHE A 464 3.37 -24.40 12.68
CA PHE A 464 4.20 -25.39 12.00
C PHE A 464 4.17 -26.77 12.66
N LYS A 465 4.11 -26.84 14.00
CA LYS A 465 3.91 -28.10 14.72
C LYS A 465 2.59 -28.76 14.32
N GLN A 466 1.51 -27.99 14.22
CA GLN A 466 0.23 -28.51 13.74
C GLN A 466 0.30 -28.98 12.29
N LEU A 467 0.87 -28.16 11.39
CA LEU A 467 1.06 -28.53 9.99
C LEU A 467 1.86 -29.84 9.87
N HIS A 468 2.93 -29.98 10.64
CA HIS A 468 3.75 -31.19 10.70
C HIS A 468 2.90 -32.41 11.08
N GLN A 469 2.15 -32.32 12.18
CA GLN A 469 1.29 -33.41 12.66
C GLN A 469 0.22 -33.80 11.63
N ARG A 470 -0.50 -32.83 11.05
CA ARG A 470 -1.55 -33.11 10.05
C ARG A 470 -1.02 -33.82 8.80
N VAL A 471 0.18 -33.46 8.35
CA VAL A 471 0.81 -34.06 7.17
C VAL A 471 1.32 -35.47 7.48
N GLU A 472 1.92 -35.67 8.65
CA GLU A 472 2.39 -36.98 9.13
C GLU A 472 1.23 -37.98 9.31
N GLU A 473 0.10 -37.53 9.87
CA GLU A 473 -1.12 -38.32 10.02
C GLU A 473 -1.68 -38.79 8.66
N ARG A 474 -1.67 -37.92 7.64
CA ARG A 474 -2.22 -38.23 6.31
C ARG A 474 -1.29 -39.12 5.48
N PHE A 475 0.02 -38.93 5.58
CA PHE A 475 1.00 -39.64 4.77
C PHE A 475 2.00 -40.45 5.63
N PRO A 476 1.54 -41.46 6.39
CA PRO A 476 2.38 -42.19 7.35
C PRO A 476 3.36 -43.19 6.71
N ARG A 477 3.31 -43.36 5.38
CA ARG A 477 4.15 -44.35 4.66
C ARG A 477 5.62 -43.90 4.69
N ALA A 478 6.54 -44.87 4.84
CA ALA A 478 7.98 -44.61 4.91
C ALA A 478 8.53 -43.87 3.67
N GLU A 479 7.94 -44.10 2.50
CA GLU A 479 8.27 -43.42 1.23
C GLU A 479 7.95 -41.91 1.28
N HIS A 480 7.07 -41.48 2.19
CA HIS A 480 6.61 -40.10 2.35
C HIS A 480 7.14 -39.45 3.63
N LYS A 481 8.15 -40.05 4.29
CA LYS A 481 8.70 -39.54 5.55
C LYS A 481 9.20 -38.09 5.44
N ASP A 482 9.66 -37.68 4.26
CA ASP A 482 10.16 -36.34 4.00
C ASP A 482 9.06 -35.29 3.73
N VAL A 483 7.81 -35.72 3.48
CA VAL A 483 6.70 -34.82 3.09
C VAL A 483 6.35 -33.83 4.18
N LYS A 484 6.39 -34.24 5.46
CA LYS A 484 6.16 -33.36 6.61
C LYS A 484 7.19 -32.22 6.70
N TYR A 485 8.45 -32.52 6.39
CA TYR A 485 9.51 -31.51 6.30
C TYR A 485 9.33 -30.61 5.08
N LEU A 486 8.99 -31.19 3.92
CA LEU A 486 8.75 -30.45 2.68
C LEU A 486 7.57 -29.48 2.81
N ALA A 487 6.54 -29.81 3.59
CA ALA A 487 5.39 -28.94 3.82
C ALA A 487 5.81 -27.65 4.55
N ILE A 488 6.54 -27.76 5.66
CA ILE A 488 7.02 -26.61 6.44
C ILE A 488 8.09 -25.84 5.65
N SER A 489 9.05 -26.57 5.07
CA SER A 489 10.13 -25.98 4.28
C SER A 489 9.61 -25.24 3.04
N GLY A 490 8.55 -25.74 2.41
CA GLY A 490 7.87 -25.07 1.31
C GLY A 490 7.18 -23.75 1.70
N PHE A 491 6.96 -23.49 2.99
CA PHE A 491 6.53 -22.18 3.46
C PHE A 491 7.74 -21.31 3.84
N LEU A 492 8.65 -21.82 4.67
CA LEU A 492 9.81 -21.07 5.16
C LEU A 492 10.82 -20.72 4.05
N PHE A 493 11.22 -21.67 3.22
CA PHE A 493 12.25 -21.44 2.21
C PHE A 493 11.64 -20.90 0.93
N LEU A 494 10.61 -21.55 0.40
CA LEU A 494 10.03 -21.18 -0.91
C LEU A 494 9.20 -19.90 -0.89
N ARG A 495 8.52 -19.60 0.22
CA ARG A 495 7.56 -18.46 0.27
C ARG A 495 8.01 -17.33 1.19
N PHE A 496 9.12 -17.51 1.90
CA PHE A 496 9.58 -16.54 2.89
C PHE A 496 11.06 -16.19 2.69
N PHE A 497 12.01 -17.06 3.04
CA PHE A 497 13.44 -16.76 2.97
C PHE A 497 13.97 -16.57 1.53
N ALA A 498 13.75 -17.51 0.60
CA ALA A 498 14.31 -17.39 -0.75
C ALA A 498 13.74 -16.19 -1.52
N PRO A 499 12.42 -15.91 -1.49
CA PRO A 499 11.88 -14.67 -2.07
C PRO A 499 12.45 -13.39 -1.42
N ALA A 500 12.68 -13.40 -0.10
CA ALA A 500 13.28 -12.27 0.61
C ALA A 500 14.75 -12.05 0.24
N ILE A 501 15.50 -13.12 -0.04
CA ILE A 501 16.88 -13.01 -0.56
C ILE A 501 16.85 -12.53 -2.02
N LEU A 502 15.95 -13.06 -2.85
CA LEU A 502 15.87 -12.73 -4.28
C LEU A 502 15.48 -11.27 -4.49
N THR A 503 14.50 -10.78 -3.73
CA THR A 503 13.97 -9.41 -3.83
C THR A 503 13.89 -8.72 -2.47
N PRO A 504 15.04 -8.35 -1.86
CA PRO A 504 15.08 -7.83 -0.48
C PRO A 504 14.25 -6.57 -0.25
N LYS A 505 14.07 -5.75 -1.28
CA LYS A 505 13.25 -4.54 -1.24
C LYS A 505 11.77 -4.83 -0.93
N LEU A 506 11.21 -5.89 -1.52
CA LEU A 506 9.79 -6.25 -1.34
C LEU A 506 9.47 -6.85 0.03
N PHE A 507 10.51 -7.13 0.83
CA PHE A 507 10.42 -7.63 2.20
C PHE A 507 10.98 -6.62 3.23
N ASP A 508 11.17 -5.36 2.81
CA ASP A 508 11.72 -4.26 3.64
C ASP A 508 13.11 -4.52 4.24
N LEU A 509 13.86 -5.49 3.69
CA LEU A 509 15.25 -5.74 4.09
C LEU A 509 16.18 -4.65 3.57
N ARG A 510 15.82 -3.98 2.46
CA ARG A 510 16.57 -2.89 1.82
C ARG A 510 15.63 -1.79 1.32
N GLU A 511 16.13 -0.56 1.29
CA GLU A 511 15.38 0.60 0.78
C GLU A 511 15.34 0.67 -0.77
N GLN A 512 16.32 0.07 -1.46
CA GLN A 512 16.48 0.13 -2.92
C GLN A 512 16.53 -1.27 -3.52
N HIS A 513 16.14 -1.38 -4.80
CA HIS A 513 16.40 -2.59 -5.59
C HIS A 513 17.90 -2.80 -5.77
N ALA A 514 18.29 -4.07 -5.91
CA ALA A 514 19.65 -4.43 -6.25
C ALA A 514 19.98 -3.97 -7.67
N ASP A 515 21.19 -3.45 -7.89
CA ASP A 515 21.71 -3.23 -9.24
C ASP A 515 21.83 -4.58 -10.00
N PRO A 516 21.92 -4.58 -11.34
CA PRO A 516 21.90 -5.82 -12.13
C PRO A 516 22.92 -6.89 -11.70
N GLN A 517 24.10 -6.48 -11.25
CA GLN A 517 25.14 -7.39 -10.78
C GLN A 517 24.76 -7.97 -9.42
N THR A 518 24.38 -7.13 -8.46
CA THR A 518 23.95 -7.60 -7.14
C THR A 518 22.69 -8.46 -7.24
N SER A 519 21.74 -8.12 -8.11
CA SER A 519 20.54 -8.91 -8.39
C SER A 519 20.88 -10.32 -8.88
N ARG A 520 21.88 -10.45 -9.75
CA ARG A 520 22.35 -11.76 -10.22
C ARG A 520 22.94 -12.59 -9.08
N SER A 521 23.75 -11.98 -8.23
CA SER A 521 24.32 -12.63 -7.03
C SER A 521 23.22 -13.11 -6.08
N LEU A 522 22.24 -12.26 -5.78
CA LEU A 522 21.09 -12.61 -4.94
C LEU A 522 20.25 -13.73 -5.54
N LEU A 523 20.08 -13.77 -6.87
CA LEU A 523 19.38 -14.86 -7.55
C LEU A 523 20.09 -16.20 -7.32
N LEU A 524 21.42 -16.25 -7.43
CA LEU A 524 22.18 -17.47 -7.17
C LEU A 524 22.07 -17.91 -5.70
N LEU A 525 22.13 -16.95 -4.76
CA LEU A 525 21.96 -17.23 -3.32
C LEU A 525 20.56 -17.76 -3.01
N ALA A 526 19.52 -17.06 -3.46
CA ALA A 526 18.13 -17.45 -3.28
C ALA A 526 17.86 -18.84 -3.86
N LYS A 527 18.44 -19.14 -5.02
CA LYS A 527 18.32 -20.45 -5.65
C LYS A 527 19.01 -21.55 -4.87
N ALA A 528 20.21 -21.33 -4.36
CA ALA A 528 20.89 -22.30 -3.52
C ALA A 528 20.12 -22.55 -2.21
N VAL A 529 19.62 -21.48 -1.57
CA VAL A 529 18.76 -21.58 -0.38
C VAL A 529 17.44 -22.31 -0.70
N GLN A 530 16.85 -22.07 -1.86
CA GLN A 530 15.68 -22.81 -2.35
C GLN A 530 15.98 -24.30 -2.51
N THR A 531 17.12 -24.64 -3.11
CA THR A 531 17.54 -26.04 -3.31
C THR A 531 17.76 -26.75 -1.96
N ILE A 532 18.33 -26.05 -0.98
CA ILE A 532 18.44 -26.56 0.40
C ILE A 532 17.05 -26.80 0.99
N GLY A 533 16.14 -25.83 0.86
CA GLY A 533 14.75 -25.95 1.32
C GLY A 533 13.95 -27.07 0.65
N ASN A 534 14.29 -27.43 -0.59
CA ASN A 534 13.69 -28.58 -1.28
C ASN A 534 14.25 -29.94 -0.81
N LEU A 535 15.14 -29.96 0.19
CA LEU A 535 15.69 -31.15 0.83
C LEU A 535 16.30 -32.17 -0.16
N GLY A 536 16.86 -31.69 -1.28
CA GLY A 536 17.56 -32.52 -2.26
C GLY A 536 16.68 -33.24 -3.29
N GLN A 537 15.37 -33.00 -3.34
CA GLN A 537 14.42 -33.70 -4.23
C GLN A 537 14.73 -33.58 -5.75
N GLN A 538 15.58 -32.63 -6.15
CA GLN A 538 15.98 -32.38 -7.55
C GLN A 538 17.50 -32.23 -7.75
N LEU A 539 18.31 -32.54 -6.73
CA LEU A 539 19.75 -32.32 -6.80
C LEU A 539 20.39 -33.29 -7.80
N GLY A 540 20.90 -32.77 -8.91
CA GLY A 540 21.58 -33.56 -9.95
C GLY A 540 20.67 -34.23 -11.00
N GLN A 541 19.34 -34.05 -10.94
CA GLN A 541 18.38 -34.55 -11.93
C GLN A 541 17.92 -33.44 -12.90
N GLY A 542 18.82 -33.00 -13.81
CA GLY A 542 18.47 -32.22 -15.01
C GLY A 542 18.64 -30.68 -14.99
N LYS A 543 18.65 -30.11 -16.22
CA LYS A 543 18.76 -28.72 -16.73
C LYS A 543 19.90 -27.80 -16.27
N GLU A 544 20.44 -27.90 -15.06
CA GLU A 544 21.33 -26.86 -14.48
C GLU A 544 22.67 -27.41 -13.98
N LEU A 545 23.38 -28.07 -14.88
CA LEU A 545 24.70 -28.68 -14.63
C LEU A 545 25.74 -27.72 -14.03
N TRP A 546 25.58 -26.42 -14.26
CA TRP A 546 26.46 -25.38 -13.72
C TRP A 546 26.41 -25.26 -12.19
N MET A 547 25.38 -25.79 -11.52
CA MET A 547 25.31 -25.85 -10.04
C MET A 547 26.09 -27.01 -9.42
N ALA A 548 26.62 -27.95 -10.22
CA ALA A 548 27.32 -29.13 -9.72
C ALA A 548 28.44 -28.83 -8.70
N PRO A 549 29.27 -27.77 -8.87
CA PRO A 549 30.31 -27.44 -7.88
C PRO A 549 29.78 -27.10 -6.48
N LEU A 550 28.50 -26.69 -6.35
CA LEU A 550 27.88 -26.38 -5.06
C LEU A 550 27.30 -27.60 -4.34
N HIS A 551 27.10 -28.71 -5.04
CA HIS A 551 26.42 -29.88 -4.48
C HIS A 551 26.99 -30.36 -3.13
N PRO A 552 28.32 -30.41 -2.91
CA PRO A 552 28.87 -30.83 -1.61
C PRO A 552 28.39 -29.95 -0.45
N PHE A 553 28.38 -28.63 -0.65
CA PHE A 553 27.91 -27.67 0.37
C PHE A 553 26.39 -27.78 0.59
N LEU A 554 25.62 -27.94 -0.49
CA LEU A 554 24.16 -28.07 -0.42
C LEU A 554 23.76 -29.32 0.37
N LEU A 555 24.40 -30.47 0.12
CA LEU A 555 24.13 -31.72 0.83
C LEU A 555 24.41 -31.60 2.33
N GLN A 556 25.53 -30.96 2.72
CA GLN A 556 25.85 -30.70 4.13
C GLN A 556 24.83 -29.75 4.79
N SER A 557 24.32 -28.78 4.05
CA SER A 557 23.34 -27.82 4.56
C SER A 557 21.95 -28.44 4.74
N ILE A 558 21.56 -29.39 3.87
CA ILE A 558 20.26 -30.07 3.95
C ILE A 558 20.09 -30.83 5.27
N SER A 559 21.15 -31.50 5.78
CA SER A 559 21.05 -32.21 7.07
C SER A 559 20.81 -31.23 8.22
N ARG A 560 21.54 -30.11 8.24
CA ARG A 560 21.37 -29.07 9.27
C ARG A 560 19.98 -28.44 9.24
N VAL A 561 19.42 -28.25 8.05
CA VAL A 561 18.05 -27.71 7.89
C VAL A 561 17.00 -28.71 8.38
N ARG A 562 17.21 -30.02 8.22
CA ARG A 562 16.31 -31.02 8.82
C ARG A 562 16.31 -30.93 10.34
N ASP A 563 17.49 -30.87 10.95
CA ASP A 563 17.62 -30.73 12.42
C ASP A 563 16.95 -29.43 12.91
N PHE A 564 17.11 -28.33 12.16
CA PHE A 564 16.41 -27.07 12.43
C PHE A 564 14.88 -27.22 12.37
N LEU A 565 14.35 -27.90 11.35
CA LEU A 565 12.91 -28.11 11.21
C LEU A 565 12.34 -28.99 12.34
N ASP A 566 13.10 -29.99 12.80
CA ASP A 566 12.73 -30.81 13.97
C ASP A 566 12.67 -29.94 15.25
N GLN A 567 13.70 -29.12 15.50
CA GLN A 567 13.73 -28.20 16.66
C GLN A 567 12.63 -27.14 16.59
N LEU A 568 12.25 -26.70 15.39
CA LEU A 568 11.22 -25.68 15.20
C LEU A 568 9.85 -26.14 15.71
N VAL A 569 9.53 -27.43 15.53
CA VAL A 569 8.25 -28.04 15.92
C VAL A 569 8.28 -28.68 17.31
N ASP A 570 9.46 -28.79 17.91
CA ASP A 570 9.65 -29.21 19.29
C ASP A 570 9.31 -28.03 20.23
N LEU A 571 8.19 -28.14 20.94
CA LEU A 571 7.66 -27.09 21.83
C LEU A 571 7.27 -27.74 23.16
N ASP A 572 7.74 -27.16 24.26
CA ASP A 572 7.43 -27.59 25.63
C ASP A 572 6.00 -27.18 26.06
N GLY A 573 5.41 -27.92 27.01
CA GLY A 573 3.99 -27.78 27.41
C GLY A 573 3.57 -26.41 27.96
N GLU A 574 4.50 -25.57 28.46
CA GLU A 574 4.20 -24.20 28.91
C GLU A 574 3.96 -23.24 27.73
N GLU A 575 4.59 -23.48 26.57
CA GLU A 575 4.36 -22.71 25.34
C GLU A 575 3.09 -23.18 24.59
N GLU A 576 2.69 -24.45 24.77
CA GLU A 576 1.43 -25.00 24.23
C GLU A 576 0.18 -24.44 24.90
N ALA A 577 0.27 -24.02 26.16
CA ALA A 577 -0.85 -23.54 26.97
C ALA A 577 -1.41 -22.18 26.51
N GLY A 578 -0.79 -21.53 25.52
CA GLY A 578 -1.35 -20.40 24.80
C GLY A 578 -1.80 -19.27 25.74
N GLY A 579 -0.85 -18.43 26.18
CA GLY A 579 -1.21 -17.12 26.72
C GLY A 579 -2.19 -16.43 25.76
N PRO A 580 -3.19 -15.68 26.24
CA PRO A 580 -4.28 -15.18 25.41
C PRO A 580 -3.70 -14.46 24.18
N ALA A 581 -4.00 -15.00 23.00
CA ALA A 581 -3.61 -14.46 21.70
C ALA A 581 -4.09 -13.00 21.46
N ARG A 582 -4.78 -12.41 22.45
CA ARG A 582 -5.13 -10.99 22.55
C ARG A 582 -3.92 -10.06 22.70
N VAL A 583 -2.72 -10.57 23.00
CA VAL A 583 -1.51 -9.75 23.16
C VAL A 583 -0.46 -10.09 22.10
N LEU A 584 -0.85 -10.12 20.82
CA LEU A 584 0.12 -10.21 19.71
C LEU A 584 0.65 -8.84 19.27
N VAL A 585 0.08 -7.77 19.81
CA VAL A 585 0.65 -6.41 19.82
C VAL A 585 0.41 -5.86 21.22
N PRO A 586 1.34 -6.02 22.18
CA PRO A 586 1.32 -5.19 23.38
C PRO A 586 1.00 -3.73 23.00
N PRO A 587 0.22 -2.96 23.77
CA PRO A 587 0.03 -1.52 23.53
C PRO A 587 1.35 -0.73 23.41
N SER A 588 2.47 -1.36 23.82
CA SER A 588 3.86 -0.93 23.73
C SER A 588 4.62 -1.35 22.46
N VAL A 589 4.07 -2.15 21.54
CA VAL A 589 4.73 -2.50 20.26
C VAL A 589 4.78 -1.27 19.36
N ALA A 590 5.97 -1.02 18.81
CA ALA A 590 6.18 0.07 17.87
C ALA A 590 5.30 -0.15 16.63
N VAL A 591 4.34 0.76 16.40
CA VAL A 591 3.67 0.93 15.10
C VAL A 591 4.72 1.33 14.06
N ARG A 592 5.69 2.16 14.46
CA ARG A 592 6.81 2.59 13.64
C ARG A 592 7.95 3.12 14.50
N GLU A 593 9.19 2.84 14.09
CA GLU A 593 10.38 3.41 14.70
C GLU A 593 11.42 3.78 13.65
N GLY A 594 12.32 4.71 13.98
CA GLY A 594 13.35 5.14 13.06
C GLY A 594 14.02 6.46 13.44
N TYR A 595 15.10 6.78 12.74
CA TYR A 595 15.79 8.06 12.92
C TYR A 595 15.16 9.15 12.08
N LEU A 596 14.77 10.27 12.71
CA LEU A 596 14.34 11.48 12.03
C LEU A 596 15.19 12.68 12.47
N LEU A 597 15.23 13.70 11.62
CA LEU A 597 15.84 14.98 11.96
C LEU A 597 14.77 15.89 12.56
N LYS A 598 14.86 16.20 13.85
CA LYS A 598 13.92 17.08 14.56
C LYS A 598 14.44 18.51 14.60
N ARG A 599 13.58 19.49 14.32
CA ARG A 599 13.89 20.91 14.53
C ARG A 599 14.04 21.23 16.02
N GLU A 600 15.12 21.92 16.36
CA GLU A 600 15.33 22.48 17.69
C GLU A 600 14.80 23.92 17.76
N GLU A 601 14.28 24.30 18.92
CA GLU A 601 13.97 25.70 19.22
C GLU A 601 15.28 26.51 19.17
N PRO A 602 15.28 27.73 18.60
CA PRO A 602 16.49 28.51 18.44
C PRO A 602 17.06 28.89 19.81
N ALA A 603 18.19 28.29 20.19
CA ALA A 603 19.10 28.87 21.18
C ALA A 603 19.77 30.10 20.55
N ALA A 604 20.13 31.10 21.37
CA ALA A 604 20.64 32.40 20.93
C ALA A 604 21.86 32.38 19.96
N LEU A 605 22.49 31.22 19.74
CA LEU A 605 23.69 31.02 18.92
C LEU A 605 23.54 29.94 17.82
N ALA A 606 22.33 29.45 17.53
CA ALA A 606 22.13 28.38 16.54
C ALA A 606 22.20 28.85 15.08
N THR A 607 22.73 28.00 14.19
CA THR A 607 22.67 28.18 12.73
C THR A 607 21.24 28.32 12.24
N ARG A 608 21.03 29.03 11.12
CA ARG A 608 19.72 29.12 10.47
C ARG A 608 19.26 27.68 10.16
N PHE A 609 18.22 27.22 10.88
CA PHE A 609 17.60 25.89 10.80
C PHE A 609 18.41 24.73 11.41
N ALA A 610 18.60 24.72 12.73
CA ALA A 610 19.20 23.58 13.42
C ALA A 610 18.24 22.38 13.53
N PHE A 611 18.48 21.35 12.72
CA PHE A 611 17.86 20.03 12.84
C PHE A 611 18.83 19.04 13.48
N LYS A 612 18.35 18.22 14.43
CA LYS A 612 19.17 17.20 15.10
C LYS A 612 18.57 15.82 14.94
N LYS A 613 19.44 14.84 14.67
CA LYS A 613 19.06 13.42 14.59
C LYS A 613 18.53 12.93 15.94
N ARG A 614 17.34 12.34 15.93
CA ARG A 614 16.65 11.73 17.07
C ARG A 614 16.09 10.39 16.63
N TYR A 615 16.03 9.45 17.54
CA TYR A 615 15.34 8.19 17.34
C TYR A 615 13.89 8.36 17.80
N PHE A 616 12.94 8.08 16.93
CA PHE A 616 11.51 8.16 17.20
C PHE A 616 10.92 6.76 17.31
N TRP A 617 9.94 6.63 18.20
CA TRP A 617 9.18 5.41 18.46
C TRP A 617 7.72 5.78 18.62
N LEU A 618 6.87 5.30 17.72
CA LEU A 618 5.42 5.47 17.76
C LEU A 618 4.77 4.18 18.26
N SER A 619 3.95 4.29 19.31
CA SER A 619 2.99 3.27 19.73
C SER A 619 1.56 3.73 19.43
N GLY A 620 0.57 2.88 19.71
CA GLY A 620 -0.85 3.26 19.59
C GLY A 620 -1.26 4.42 20.52
N GLU A 621 -0.49 4.67 21.59
CA GLU A 621 -0.83 5.66 22.61
C GLU A 621 0.12 6.87 22.63
N THR A 622 1.39 6.69 22.24
CA THR A 622 2.42 7.71 22.41
C THR A 622 3.41 7.76 21.25
N LEU A 623 3.85 8.96 20.90
CA LEU A 623 5.04 9.21 20.09
C LEU A 623 6.17 9.63 21.02
N THR A 624 7.21 8.81 21.14
CA THR A 624 8.39 9.10 21.96
C THR A 624 9.62 9.35 21.10
N TYR A 625 10.56 10.15 21.61
CA TYR A 625 11.84 10.36 20.94
C TYR A 625 13.01 10.60 21.90
N SER A 626 14.21 10.19 21.48
CA SER A 626 15.45 10.25 22.25
C SER A 626 16.68 10.48 21.34
N LYS A 627 17.87 10.58 21.94
CA LYS A 627 19.14 10.68 21.19
C LYS A 627 19.56 9.35 20.55
N SER A 628 19.29 8.24 21.23
CA SER A 628 19.58 6.87 20.81
C SER A 628 18.51 5.90 21.35
N PRO A 629 18.30 4.73 20.71
CA PRO A 629 17.30 3.75 21.15
C PRO A 629 17.50 3.29 22.61
N GLU A 630 18.76 3.17 23.06
CA GLU A 630 19.14 2.75 24.42
C GLU A 630 18.98 3.87 25.48
N CYS A 631 18.64 5.10 25.08
CA CYS A 631 18.60 6.23 26.00
C CYS A 631 17.38 6.17 26.94
N GLN A 632 17.63 6.27 28.25
CA GLN A 632 16.59 6.24 29.29
C GLN A 632 15.71 7.50 29.33
N THR A 633 16.22 8.66 28.92
CA THR A 633 15.45 9.90 28.88
C THR A 633 14.74 10.05 27.53
N ARG A 634 13.42 9.88 27.53
CA ARG A 634 12.57 9.99 26.35
C ARG A 634 11.62 11.18 26.50
N CYS A 635 11.55 12.02 25.47
CA CYS A 635 10.46 12.97 25.35
C CYS A 635 9.22 12.22 24.87
N LEU A 636 8.03 12.61 25.34
CA LEU A 636 6.79 11.89 25.09
C LEU A 636 5.70 12.85 24.63
N ILE A 637 5.04 12.49 23.54
CA ILE A 637 3.88 13.17 22.97
C ILE A 637 2.72 12.17 22.98
N PRO A 638 1.67 12.37 23.80
CA PRO A 638 0.49 11.53 23.74
C PRO A 638 -0.18 11.64 22.36
N VAL A 639 -0.56 10.51 21.77
CA VAL A 639 -1.23 10.47 20.47
C VAL A 639 -2.57 11.22 20.52
N ALA A 640 -3.28 11.16 21.65
CA ALA A 640 -4.49 11.93 21.91
C ALA A 640 -4.30 13.47 21.85
N ASN A 641 -3.06 13.96 21.96
CA ASN A 641 -2.76 15.38 21.85
C ASN A 641 -2.46 15.83 20.42
N ILE A 642 -2.26 14.91 19.48
CA ILE A 642 -1.97 15.20 18.07
C ILE A 642 -3.25 15.68 17.38
N ARG A 643 -3.23 16.91 16.85
CA ARG A 643 -4.39 17.56 16.22
C ARG A 643 -4.27 17.66 14.69
N ALA A 644 -3.05 17.67 14.16
CA ALA A 644 -2.80 17.59 12.72
C ALA A 644 -1.41 17.01 12.45
N VAL A 645 -1.28 16.31 11.32
CA VAL A 645 -0.01 15.74 10.84
C VAL A 645 0.05 15.96 9.34
N GLU A 646 0.86 16.93 8.92
CA GLU A 646 0.84 17.44 7.54
C GLU A 646 2.23 17.62 6.97
N ARG A 647 2.30 17.66 5.64
CA ARG A 647 3.50 18.09 4.91
C ARG A 647 3.75 19.57 5.17
N VAL A 648 5.02 19.94 5.09
CA VAL A 648 5.48 21.32 5.21
C VAL A 648 5.99 21.75 3.85
N ASP A 649 5.63 22.97 3.46
CA ASP A 649 6.05 23.57 2.21
C ASP A 649 7.58 23.71 2.16
N GLU A 650 8.20 23.34 1.04
CA GLU A 650 9.66 23.28 0.91
C GLU A 650 10.28 24.68 1.13
N GLY A 651 9.58 25.73 0.72
CA GLY A 651 9.98 27.12 0.95
C GLY A 651 10.10 27.53 2.43
N ALA A 652 9.47 26.81 3.36
CA ALA A 652 9.51 27.14 4.79
C ALA A 652 10.91 26.96 5.39
N PHE A 653 11.65 25.97 4.89
CA PHE A 653 12.96 25.56 5.40
C PHE A 653 14.06 25.48 4.35
N GLN A 654 13.71 25.53 3.06
CA GLN A 654 14.58 25.15 1.95
C GLN A 654 15.13 23.73 2.13
N LEU A 655 14.29 22.86 2.68
CA LEU A 655 14.60 21.45 2.93
C LEU A 655 13.44 20.61 2.38
N PRO A 656 13.73 19.56 1.60
CA PRO A 656 12.72 18.64 1.13
C PRO A 656 12.27 17.72 2.27
N HIS A 657 11.10 17.10 2.08
CA HIS A 657 10.57 16.02 2.92
C HIS A 657 10.41 16.36 4.40
N VAL A 658 9.93 17.57 4.69
CA VAL A 658 9.60 18.00 6.05
C VAL A 658 8.11 17.76 6.32
N MET A 659 7.79 17.18 7.47
CA MET A 659 6.44 17.12 8.03
C MET A 659 6.35 17.94 9.32
N GLN A 660 5.12 18.25 9.70
CA GLN A 660 4.78 18.86 10.97
C GLN A 660 3.81 17.98 11.76
N VAL A 661 4.02 17.94 13.06
CA VAL A 661 3.09 17.35 14.03
C VAL A 661 2.60 18.49 14.92
N VAL A 662 1.32 18.85 14.76
CA VAL A 662 0.67 19.88 15.55
C VAL A 662 0.01 19.21 16.75
N THR A 663 0.40 19.61 17.94
CA THR A 663 -0.15 19.10 19.20
C THR A 663 -0.84 20.23 19.96
N ARG A 664 -1.78 19.86 20.83
CA ARG A 664 -2.38 20.76 21.80
C ARG A 664 -2.14 20.19 23.19
N ASP A 665 -1.54 20.99 24.07
CA ASP A 665 -1.32 20.60 25.46
C ASP A 665 -2.60 20.73 26.30
N VAL A 666 -2.51 20.33 27.57
CA VAL A 666 -3.64 20.37 28.52
C VAL A 666 -4.11 21.80 28.79
N ALA A 667 -3.24 22.80 28.61
CA ALA A 667 -3.57 24.22 28.74
C ALA A 667 -4.22 24.80 27.47
N GLY A 668 -4.40 23.99 26.42
CA GLY A 668 -4.97 24.41 25.15
C GLY A 668 -3.98 25.09 24.21
N VAL A 669 -2.70 25.19 24.58
CA VAL A 669 -1.67 25.84 23.76
C VAL A 669 -1.23 24.90 22.65
N GLN A 670 -1.16 25.44 21.43
CA GLN A 670 -0.72 24.68 20.26
C GLN A 670 0.80 24.72 20.11
N HIS A 671 1.39 23.55 19.89
CA HIS A 671 2.81 23.39 19.61
C HIS A 671 3.00 22.66 18.28
N THR A 672 3.96 23.11 17.47
CA THR A 672 4.27 22.49 16.17
C THR A 672 5.68 21.91 16.20
N THR A 673 5.78 20.60 16.00
CA THR A 673 7.07 19.91 15.87
C THR A 673 7.37 19.64 14.40
N TYR A 674 8.50 20.14 13.90
CA TYR A 674 8.95 19.90 12.53
C TYR A 674 9.96 18.76 12.47
N LEU A 675 9.72 17.81 11.56
CA LEU A 675 10.48 16.58 11.40
C LEU A 675 10.86 16.41 9.92
N GLN A 676 12.14 16.27 9.64
CA GLN A 676 12.65 15.99 8.29
C GLN A 676 12.97 14.50 8.14
N CYS A 677 12.47 13.94 7.04
CA CYS A 677 12.70 12.56 6.61
C CYS A 677 13.80 12.50 5.54
N LYS A 678 14.36 11.30 5.31
CA LYS A 678 15.41 11.05 4.32
C LYS A 678 14.91 11.14 2.88
N ASN A 679 13.67 10.70 2.63
CA ASN A 679 13.05 10.68 1.31
C ASN A 679 11.51 10.73 1.43
N VAL A 680 10.83 10.87 0.30
CA VAL A 680 9.36 10.98 0.23
C VAL A 680 8.62 9.72 0.71
N ASN A 681 9.19 8.53 0.55
CA ASN A 681 8.56 7.30 1.05
C ASN A 681 8.58 7.25 2.57
N GLU A 682 9.73 7.56 3.19
CA GLU A 682 9.83 7.62 4.64
C GLU A 682 8.87 8.68 5.21
N LEU A 683 8.80 9.85 4.57
CA LEU A 683 7.82 10.89 4.89
C LEU A 683 6.39 10.36 4.87
N ASN A 684 5.97 9.74 3.75
CA ASN A 684 4.59 9.28 3.58
C ASN A 684 4.21 8.16 4.53
N GLN A 685 5.14 7.26 4.81
CA GLN A 685 4.91 6.20 5.77
C GLN A 685 4.83 6.75 7.22
N TRP A 686 5.63 7.75 7.59
CA TRP A 686 5.48 8.41 8.90
C TRP A 686 4.19 9.23 9.01
N LEU A 687 3.83 9.99 7.96
CA LEU A 687 2.53 10.67 7.87
C LEU A 687 1.39 9.67 8.06
N SER A 688 1.42 8.55 7.32
CA SER A 688 0.44 7.46 7.42
C SER A 688 0.34 6.92 8.85
N ALA A 689 1.46 6.49 9.43
CA ALA A 689 1.49 5.89 10.77
C ALA A 689 0.95 6.84 11.85
N LEU A 690 1.35 8.11 11.80
CA LEU A 690 0.89 9.13 12.76
C LEU A 690 -0.59 9.51 12.55
N ARG A 691 -1.06 9.62 11.31
CA ARG A 691 -2.48 9.90 10.98
C ARG A 691 -3.39 8.77 11.44
N LYS A 692 -2.97 7.50 11.24
CA LYS A 692 -3.68 6.30 11.71
C LYS A 692 -3.71 6.22 13.23
N ALA A 693 -2.55 6.38 13.89
CA ALA A 693 -2.49 6.36 15.35
C ALA A 693 -3.38 7.45 15.97
N SER A 694 -3.37 8.66 15.39
CA SER A 694 -4.20 9.78 15.86
C SER A 694 -5.63 9.81 15.30
N ALA A 695 -6.03 8.83 14.48
CA ALA A 695 -7.36 8.78 13.85
C ALA A 695 -8.54 8.86 14.83
N PRO A 696 -8.51 8.20 16.00
CA PRO A 696 -9.61 8.26 16.97
C PRO A 696 -9.79 9.62 17.64
N ASN A 697 -8.90 10.59 17.43
CA ASN A 697 -9.00 11.90 18.05
C ASN A 697 -10.13 12.74 17.41
N PRO A 698 -11.21 13.10 18.12
CA PRO A 698 -12.32 13.86 17.56
C PRO A 698 -11.97 15.33 17.29
N ASP A 699 -10.91 15.84 17.92
CA ASP A 699 -10.55 17.26 17.88
C ASP A 699 -9.46 17.58 16.84
N LYS A 700 -9.46 16.89 15.69
CA LYS A 700 -8.52 17.21 14.61
C LYS A 700 -8.77 18.61 14.06
N LEU A 701 -7.70 19.33 13.72
CA LEU A 701 -7.81 20.60 13.03
C LEU A 701 -8.29 20.34 11.60
N ALA A 702 -9.18 21.20 11.08
CA ALA A 702 -9.62 21.14 9.69
C ALA A 702 -8.63 21.81 8.71
N ALA A 703 -7.81 22.73 9.23
CA ALA A 703 -6.81 23.45 8.46
C ALA A 703 -5.58 23.76 9.33
N CYS A 704 -4.40 23.80 8.71
CA CYS A 704 -3.15 24.19 9.35
C CYS A 704 -2.30 25.04 8.40
N HIS A 705 -1.28 25.70 8.95
CA HIS A 705 -0.30 26.40 8.13
C HIS A 705 0.78 25.40 7.66
N PRO A 706 1.01 25.20 6.36
CA PRO A 706 2.10 24.35 5.86
C PRO A 706 3.47 25.05 5.95
N GLY A 707 3.51 26.31 6.37
CA GLY A 707 4.74 27.08 6.58
C GLY A 707 5.21 27.10 8.03
N ALA A 708 6.26 27.86 8.30
CA ALA A 708 6.75 28.13 9.64
C ALA A 708 6.49 29.59 10.04
N PHE A 709 6.18 29.85 11.31
CA PHE A 709 6.08 31.23 11.82
C PHE A 709 7.48 31.79 12.08
N ARG A 710 7.92 32.77 11.28
CA ARG A 710 9.25 33.40 11.38
C ARG A 710 9.21 34.86 10.96
N GLY A 711 9.91 35.72 11.70
CA GLY A 711 10.01 37.14 11.37
C GLY A 711 8.66 37.85 11.48
N ALA A 712 7.88 37.50 12.51
CA ALA A 712 6.54 38.01 12.79
C ALA A 712 5.50 37.74 11.68
N ARG A 713 5.69 36.69 10.88
CA ARG A 713 4.71 36.20 9.90
C ARG A 713 4.86 34.72 9.60
N TRP A 714 3.83 34.10 9.06
CA TRP A 714 3.89 32.76 8.47
C TRP A 714 4.61 32.77 7.13
N THR A 715 5.47 31.78 6.86
CA THR A 715 6.14 31.69 5.55
C THR A 715 5.23 31.24 4.41
N CYS A 716 4.09 30.60 4.70
CA CYS A 716 3.14 30.14 3.68
C CYS A 716 2.26 31.29 3.17
N CYS A 717 1.35 31.78 4.00
CA CYS A 717 0.34 32.79 3.65
C CYS A 717 0.72 34.23 4.04
N LEU A 718 1.92 34.45 4.59
CA LEU A 718 2.43 35.76 5.01
C LEU A 718 1.63 36.46 6.12
N GLN A 719 0.65 35.79 6.73
CA GLN A 719 -0.13 36.29 7.85
C GLN A 719 0.76 36.63 9.05
N ALA A 720 0.56 37.82 9.63
CA ALA A 720 1.37 38.33 10.74
C ALA A 720 1.00 37.71 12.09
N GLU A 721 -0.23 37.24 12.24
CA GLU A 721 -0.74 36.68 13.48
C GLU A 721 -0.37 35.19 13.61
N ARG A 722 0.30 34.83 14.72
CA ARG A 722 0.72 33.45 14.99
C ARG A 722 -0.47 32.50 15.20
N LEU A 723 -1.58 33.00 15.71
CA LEU A 723 -2.80 32.25 16.00
C LEU A 723 -3.82 32.29 14.85
N ALA A 724 -3.46 32.87 13.70
CA ALA A 724 -4.33 32.88 12.53
C ALA A 724 -4.75 31.47 12.12
N ALA A 725 -5.98 31.33 11.62
CA ALA A 725 -6.48 30.08 11.06
C ALA A 725 -5.55 29.54 9.95
N GLY A 726 -5.42 28.22 9.87
CA GLY A 726 -4.56 27.56 8.89
C GLY A 726 -4.96 27.87 7.44
N CYS A 727 -3.98 28.08 6.57
CA CYS A 727 -4.22 28.42 5.16
C CYS A 727 -4.35 27.21 4.22
N SER A 728 -4.05 25.99 4.69
CA SER A 728 -4.20 24.75 3.92
C SER A 728 -5.04 23.73 4.68
N ARG A 729 -5.80 22.89 3.97
CA ARG A 729 -6.64 21.84 4.56
C ARG A 729 -5.76 20.73 5.13
N THR A 730 -6.26 20.05 6.16
CA THR A 730 -5.58 18.84 6.68
C THR A 730 -6.02 17.60 5.92
N HIS A 731 -5.06 16.76 5.52
CA HIS A 731 -5.30 15.56 4.70
C HIS A 731 -5.31 14.30 5.56
N SER A 732 -6.10 14.31 6.64
CA SER A 732 -6.04 13.27 7.67
C SER A 732 -6.49 11.89 7.20
N ALA A 733 -7.28 11.81 6.12
CA ALA A 733 -7.79 10.57 5.54
C ALA A 733 -6.76 9.89 4.59
N VAL A 734 -5.80 10.65 4.04
CA VAL A 734 -4.82 10.09 3.10
C VAL A 734 -3.76 9.32 3.85
N THR A 735 -3.84 7.98 3.78
CA THR A 735 -2.90 7.07 4.45
C THR A 735 -2.47 5.92 3.55
N LEU A 736 -1.26 5.41 3.76
CA LEU A 736 -0.72 4.25 3.05
C LEU A 736 -1.03 2.98 3.83
N GLY A 737 -1.63 1.97 3.19
CA GLY A 737 -1.83 0.64 3.74
C GLY A 737 -0.49 -0.09 3.95
N ASP A 738 -0.31 -0.64 5.14
CA ASP A 738 0.90 -1.35 5.54
C ASP A 738 0.55 -2.72 6.18
N TRP A 739 1.52 -3.63 6.25
CA TRP A 739 1.35 -4.92 6.90
C TRP A 739 1.26 -4.78 8.44
N SER A 740 1.86 -3.73 9.00
CA SER A 740 1.81 -3.35 10.42
C SER A 740 0.55 -2.57 10.81
N ASP A 741 -0.37 -2.35 9.86
CA ASP A 741 -1.61 -1.64 10.14
C ASP A 741 -2.40 -2.30 11.27
N PRO A 742 -2.99 -1.50 12.19
CA PRO A 742 -3.88 -2.02 13.22
C PRO A 742 -4.98 -2.91 12.61
N LEU A 743 -5.30 -4.00 13.29
CA LEU A 743 -6.36 -4.90 12.86
C LEU A 743 -7.71 -4.23 13.09
N ASP A 744 -8.46 -4.02 12.01
CA ASP A 744 -9.83 -3.51 12.05
C ASP A 744 -10.80 -4.62 11.64
N PRO A 745 -11.40 -5.34 12.60
CA PRO A 745 -12.24 -6.48 12.28
C PRO A 745 -13.50 -6.11 11.48
N ASP A 746 -14.00 -4.88 11.59
CA ASP A 746 -15.21 -4.45 10.87
C ASP A 746 -14.84 -4.14 9.41
N ALA A 747 -13.75 -3.40 9.17
CA ALA A 747 -13.24 -3.17 7.82
C ALA A 747 -12.82 -4.49 7.14
N GLU A 748 -12.14 -5.41 7.84
CA GLU A 748 -11.80 -6.70 7.25
C GLU A 748 -13.05 -7.55 6.95
N THR A 749 -14.09 -7.49 7.80
CA THR A 749 -15.36 -8.20 7.55
C THR A 749 -16.12 -7.60 6.36
N GLN A 750 -16.14 -6.27 6.22
CA GLN A 750 -16.74 -5.60 5.06
C GLN A 750 -16.11 -6.08 3.75
N MET A 751 -14.79 -6.27 3.73
CA MET A 751 -14.09 -6.77 2.55
C MET A 751 -14.47 -8.23 2.23
N VAL A 752 -14.66 -9.07 3.25
CA VAL A 752 -15.13 -10.46 3.06
C VAL A 752 -16.55 -10.47 2.52
N TYR A 753 -17.44 -9.65 3.08
CA TYR A 753 -18.81 -9.45 2.58
C TYR A 753 -18.82 -9.05 1.10
N ARG A 754 -17.98 -8.08 0.69
CA ARG A 754 -17.87 -7.67 -0.72
C ARG A 754 -17.48 -8.82 -1.64
N GLN A 755 -16.55 -9.68 -1.22
CA GLN A 755 -16.17 -10.86 -2.02
C GLN A 755 -17.32 -11.86 -2.12
N LEU A 756 -18.07 -12.05 -1.05
CA LEU A 756 -19.26 -12.90 -1.05
C LEU A 756 -20.36 -12.39 -1.98
N LEU A 757 -20.55 -11.07 -2.06
CA LEU A 757 -21.52 -10.48 -2.99
C LEU A 757 -21.20 -10.80 -4.46
N LEU A 758 -19.92 -10.80 -4.85
CA LEU A 758 -19.52 -11.16 -6.22
C LEU A 758 -19.87 -12.62 -6.58
N GLY A 759 -19.87 -13.51 -5.58
CA GLY A 759 -20.21 -14.92 -5.73
C GLY A 759 -21.66 -15.26 -5.40
N ARG A 760 -22.50 -14.28 -5.00
CA ARG A 760 -23.85 -14.50 -4.47
C ARG A 760 -24.76 -15.20 -5.47
N ASP A 761 -24.74 -14.78 -6.73
CA ASP A 761 -25.62 -15.36 -7.74
C ASP A 761 -25.17 -16.78 -8.10
N GLN A 762 -23.85 -17.02 -8.17
CA GLN A 762 -23.31 -18.39 -8.32
C GLN A 762 -23.70 -19.28 -7.15
N LEU A 763 -23.71 -18.75 -5.93
CA LEU A 763 -24.14 -19.46 -4.72
C LEU A 763 -25.62 -19.86 -4.82
N ARG A 764 -26.50 -18.94 -5.24
CA ARG A 764 -27.93 -19.22 -5.45
C ARG A 764 -28.14 -20.28 -6.54
N MET A 765 -27.52 -20.11 -7.70
CA MET A 765 -27.62 -21.08 -8.81
C MET A 765 -27.14 -22.48 -8.39
N LYS A 766 -25.96 -22.57 -7.76
CA LYS A 766 -25.28 -23.85 -7.48
C LYS A 766 -25.95 -24.66 -6.36
N PHE A 767 -26.55 -24.01 -5.37
CA PHE A 767 -27.07 -24.69 -4.18
C PHE A 767 -28.59 -24.58 -4.00
N LEU A 768 -29.26 -23.61 -4.63
CA LEU A 768 -30.70 -23.37 -4.41
C LEU A 768 -31.58 -23.53 -5.66
N GLU A 769 -31.09 -23.37 -6.89
CA GLU A 769 -31.97 -23.42 -8.09
C GLU A 769 -32.43 -24.83 -8.52
N ASP A 770 -31.85 -25.90 -7.98
CA ASP A 770 -32.40 -27.26 -8.08
C ASP A 770 -33.79 -27.43 -7.44
N LEU A 771 -34.31 -26.40 -6.73
CA LEU A 771 -35.66 -26.41 -6.15
C LEU A 771 -36.78 -26.25 -7.19
N SER A 772 -36.48 -25.88 -8.45
CA SER A 772 -37.50 -25.42 -9.42
C SER A 772 -37.94 -26.43 -10.49
N LEU A 773 -37.34 -27.62 -10.57
CA LEU A 773 -37.63 -28.60 -11.63
C LEU A 773 -38.31 -29.90 -11.16
N ASP A 774 -38.64 -30.03 -9.86
CA ASP A 774 -39.34 -31.22 -9.35
C ASP A 774 -40.87 -31.06 -9.32
N THR A 775 -41.44 -30.42 -10.35
CA THR A 775 -42.90 -30.40 -10.53
C THR A 775 -43.36 -30.32 -11.98
N THR A 776 -42.82 -31.13 -12.89
CA THR A 776 -43.58 -31.62 -14.06
C THR A 776 -42.93 -32.86 -14.67
N LEU A 777 -43.71 -33.94 -14.72
CA LEU A 777 -43.44 -35.20 -15.40
C LEU A 777 -43.19 -34.99 -16.90
N GLU A 778 -42.22 -35.71 -17.46
CA GLU A 778 -42.40 -36.79 -18.47
C GLU A 778 -41.02 -37.39 -18.81
N ALA A 779 -40.96 -38.71 -18.88
CA ALA A 779 -39.74 -39.48 -19.10
C ALA A 779 -39.33 -39.46 -20.58
N ASP A 780 -38.05 -39.17 -20.85
CA ASP A 780 -37.40 -39.47 -22.13
C ASP A 780 -36.06 -40.20 -21.88
N PRO A 781 -35.90 -41.47 -22.26
CA PRO A 781 -34.67 -42.23 -22.00
C PRO A 781 -33.73 -42.04 -23.19
N GLY A 782 -32.94 -40.97 -23.16
CA GLY A 782 -31.98 -40.72 -24.22
C GLY A 782 -30.97 -39.63 -23.89
N GLN A 783 -29.76 -40.09 -23.56
CA GLN A 783 -28.49 -39.44 -23.92
C GLN A 783 -27.79 -38.57 -22.84
N ASP A 784 -26.65 -39.12 -22.41
CA ASP A 784 -25.43 -38.44 -21.91
C ASP A 784 -25.42 -37.73 -20.55
N SER A 785 -25.61 -38.50 -19.48
CA SER A 785 -25.16 -38.16 -18.13
C SER A 785 -23.86 -38.89 -17.78
N ARG A 786 -22.71 -38.27 -18.11
CA ARG A 786 -21.39 -38.60 -17.55
C ARG A 786 -20.69 -37.32 -17.06
N ALA A 787 -21.19 -36.73 -15.96
CA ALA A 787 -20.41 -35.82 -15.12
C ALA A 787 -21.18 -35.41 -13.84
N MET A 788 -21.40 -36.32 -12.90
CA MET A 788 -21.49 -36.08 -11.45
C MET A 788 -21.99 -37.36 -10.76
N GLU A 789 -21.11 -38.34 -10.59
CA GLU A 789 -21.32 -39.40 -9.60
C GLU A 789 -20.35 -39.14 -8.45
N GLY A 790 -20.86 -38.91 -7.23
CA GLY A 790 -20.01 -39.03 -6.04
C GLY A 790 -20.32 -38.19 -4.78
N ALA A 791 -21.41 -37.42 -4.68
CA ALA A 791 -21.75 -36.72 -3.43
C ALA A 791 -22.88 -37.43 -2.66
N CYS A 792 -22.66 -37.74 -1.38
CA CYS A 792 -23.68 -38.31 -0.50
C CYS A 792 -24.84 -37.29 -0.29
N PRO A 793 -26.13 -37.68 -0.39
CA PRO A 793 -27.27 -36.76 -0.29
C PRO A 793 -27.29 -35.89 0.99
N GLU A 794 -26.80 -36.42 2.12
CA GLU A 794 -26.70 -35.68 3.38
C GLU A 794 -25.66 -34.55 3.34
N VAL A 795 -24.57 -34.73 2.58
CA VAL A 795 -23.53 -33.69 2.38
C VAL A 795 -24.11 -32.53 1.60
N LEU A 796 -24.84 -32.85 0.52
CA LEU A 796 -25.45 -31.84 -0.33
C LEU A 796 -26.52 -31.06 0.46
N ALA A 797 -27.35 -31.73 1.26
CA ALA A 797 -28.35 -31.07 2.10
C ALA A 797 -27.71 -30.07 3.09
N ARG A 798 -26.63 -30.45 3.75
CA ARG A 798 -25.89 -29.56 4.67
C ARG A 798 -25.19 -28.41 3.92
N GLN A 799 -24.69 -28.64 2.71
CA GLN A 799 -24.09 -27.58 1.87
C GLN A 799 -25.15 -26.54 1.48
N ARG A 800 -26.37 -26.99 1.19
CA ARG A 800 -27.50 -26.12 0.93
C ARG A 800 -27.89 -25.31 2.17
N GLU A 801 -27.88 -25.92 3.36
CA GLU A 801 -28.17 -25.21 4.62
C GLU A 801 -27.11 -24.14 4.93
N ALA A 802 -25.82 -24.46 4.81
CA ALA A 802 -24.74 -23.50 5.01
C ALA A 802 -24.79 -22.34 4.00
N ALA A 803 -25.09 -22.65 2.72
CA ALA A 803 -25.29 -21.65 1.69
C ALA A 803 -26.50 -20.74 1.99
N ALA A 804 -27.62 -21.30 2.47
CA ALA A 804 -28.82 -20.55 2.83
C ALA A 804 -28.57 -19.59 4.00
N ARG A 805 -27.92 -20.05 5.09
CA ARG A 805 -27.54 -19.20 6.23
C ARG A 805 -26.62 -18.06 5.81
N LEU A 806 -25.68 -18.33 4.91
CA LEU A 806 -24.78 -17.31 4.38
C LEU A 806 -25.56 -16.27 3.57
N LEU A 807 -26.48 -16.71 2.69
CA LEU A 807 -27.31 -15.81 1.89
C LEU A 807 -28.22 -14.92 2.73
N GLU A 808 -28.82 -15.45 3.80
CA GLU A 808 -29.65 -14.67 4.72
C GLU A 808 -28.84 -13.52 5.36
N VAL A 809 -27.64 -13.82 5.86
CA VAL A 809 -26.75 -12.80 6.43
C VAL A 809 -26.31 -11.77 5.38
N LEU A 810 -26.07 -12.19 4.14
CA LEU A 810 -25.75 -11.26 3.05
C LEU A 810 -26.93 -10.33 2.74
N GLU A 811 -28.16 -10.84 2.74
CA GLU A 811 -29.37 -10.05 2.50
C GLU A 811 -29.62 -9.03 3.62
N ASP A 812 -29.37 -9.41 4.87
CA ASP A 812 -29.45 -8.49 6.02
C ASP A 812 -28.42 -7.35 5.92
N LEU A 813 -27.18 -7.69 5.55
CA LEU A 813 -26.13 -6.71 5.30
C LEU A 813 -26.44 -5.80 4.11
N ASP A 814 -26.98 -6.34 3.01
CA ASP A 814 -27.43 -5.55 1.85
C ASP A 814 -28.48 -4.51 2.26
N ARG A 815 -29.51 -4.93 3.01
CA ARG A 815 -30.55 -4.00 3.51
C ARG A 815 -29.97 -2.91 4.41
N ALA A 816 -29.03 -3.26 5.29
CA ALA A 816 -28.38 -2.29 6.17
C ALA A 816 -27.56 -1.25 5.38
N HIS A 817 -26.82 -1.68 4.34
CA HIS A 817 -26.08 -0.78 3.46
C HIS A 817 -27.02 0.16 2.69
N GLU A 818 -28.13 -0.36 2.15
CA GLU A 818 -29.13 0.45 1.45
C GLU A 818 -29.78 1.50 2.36
N GLU A 819 -30.15 1.12 3.58
CA GLU A 819 -30.76 2.03 4.55
C GLU A 819 -29.78 3.15 4.94
N PHE A 820 -28.52 2.80 5.17
CA PHE A 820 -27.48 3.77 5.45
C PHE A 820 -27.26 4.75 4.28
N GLN A 821 -27.21 4.24 3.04
CA GLN A 821 -27.09 5.07 1.85
C GLN A 821 -28.27 6.04 1.71
N LYS A 822 -29.49 5.60 1.99
CA LYS A 822 -30.69 6.46 1.97
C LYS A 822 -30.62 7.54 3.05
N GLN A 823 -30.06 7.25 4.22
CA GLN A 823 -29.88 8.24 5.29
C GLN A 823 -28.82 9.29 4.94
N GLU A 824 -27.70 8.88 4.35
CA GLU A 824 -26.65 9.81 3.91
C GLU A 824 -27.13 10.72 2.79
N LEU A 825 -27.86 10.21 1.80
CA LEU A 825 -28.48 11.03 0.74
C LEU A 825 -29.47 12.05 1.32
N LYS A 826 -30.23 11.69 2.36
CA LYS A 826 -31.14 12.61 3.06
C LYS A 826 -30.39 13.71 3.82
N LYS A 827 -29.24 13.39 4.44
CA LYS A 827 -28.39 14.39 5.11
C LYS A 827 -27.72 15.33 4.10
N ALA A 828 -27.24 14.80 2.98
CA ALA A 828 -26.62 15.59 1.91
C ALA A 828 -27.63 16.52 1.21
N ALA A 829 -28.90 16.14 1.13
CA ALA A 829 -29.98 16.95 0.58
C ALA A 829 -30.57 17.99 1.57
N ALA A 830 -30.20 17.94 2.85
CA ALA A 830 -30.61 18.96 3.81
C ALA A 830 -29.77 20.23 3.60
N PRO A 831 -30.38 21.42 3.43
CA PRO A 831 -29.62 22.67 3.35
C PRO A 831 -28.85 22.85 4.65
N GLY A 832 -27.51 22.82 4.56
CA GLY A 832 -26.64 22.97 5.71
C GLY A 832 -26.92 24.29 6.45
N PRO A 833 -26.80 24.35 7.78
CA PRO A 833 -26.90 25.61 8.49
C PRO A 833 -25.79 26.53 7.99
N LEU A 834 -26.17 27.73 7.56
CA LEU A 834 -25.26 28.85 7.30
C LEU A 834 -24.36 29.01 8.54
N ARG A 835 -23.14 28.49 8.48
CA ARG A 835 -22.11 28.74 9.49
C ARG A 835 -21.56 30.14 9.22
N HIS A 836 -22.11 31.10 9.95
CA HIS A 836 -21.63 32.47 10.07
C HIS A 836 -20.25 32.54 10.72
#